data_AF-A0A534SMU3-F1
#
_entry.id   AF-A0A534SMU3-F1
#
_cell.length_a   1.000
_cell.length_b   1.000
_cell.length_c   1.000
_cell.angle_alpha   90.00
_cell.angle_beta   90.00
_cell.angle_gamma   90.00
#
_symmetry.space_group_name_H-M   'P 1'
#
loop_
_entity.id
_entity.type
_entity.pdbx_description
1 polymer ?
#
loop_
_entity_poly.entity_id
_entity_poly.type
_entity_poly.pdbx_seq_one_letter_code
_entity_poly.pdbx_strand_id
1 'polypeptide(L)'
;ACDPVNGCTHTPIPGCCRKDDDCEDHDACTGIETCDVATGTCRAGAHLDCDDDDACTEDRCDAAQGCLHTENTAGCDDGNPCTADGCNAKRGCVHTPVPGCCRSDADCLDQDACNGDETCVNFACVAGTRLRCDDDDPCTDDRCDALRGCLHTANAASCDDGDACTQHDSCRDGVCRGVVLACDDGNPCTDDSCAGGACIHTANAAPCNDGNACTRRDTCIAGVCTGGNAVVCTAPDQCHDAGSCDPATGTCSSPRKPDGTACDDRNACTRADACIAGVCTGAQPVGCVARDQCHDPGVCDPASGQCSDPAKPDGAACDDGNACTAGETCSGGRCGGGAPVCPAAAPVAVVEADASVSSASPTINFGTSSVLELDVSPVKLTFLRVRVSGVAGRQVASARLRLQVASLPNSQSVAGGRIHPMSCSWNERTVSWKTKPAIDGRVLDTVGMVGLGQAVDFEVTSTIRGDGVYCFALESPSADGVRYNAREAAAGKPQLVIEVGGAPLSTTTTTSTTTTTTTTLVAPAPVATVQADTFVESDLPAINFGTRALLSADAGPAATRTFVRVAVSGVGARRISSARLRLQVAKVTNAQSVSGGSIHPITNCRWDERTVSWNTRPVIDGPALATLGAVAQGQLVDFDVTAAISGDGVYCFAIDNASVDGVSYNSREASAGRPAMILTVAP
;
A
#
# COMPACT_ATOMS: atom_id res chain seq x y z
N ALA A 1 -175.12 83.25 29.14
CA ALA A 1 -176.49 83.84 29.08
C ALA A 1 -177.51 82.71 29.23
N CYS A 2 -178.77 82.98 29.62
CA CYS A 2 -179.74 81.90 29.86
C CYS A 2 -180.67 81.66 28.65
N ASP A 3 -180.57 80.46 28.08
CA ASP A 3 -181.40 79.92 26.99
C ASP A 3 -182.55 79.09 27.60
N PRO A 4 -183.81 79.32 27.21
CA PRO A 4 -184.96 78.61 27.77
C PRO A 4 -185.02 77.10 27.47
N VAL A 5 -184.16 76.53 26.61
CA VAL A 5 -184.10 75.07 26.35
C VAL A 5 -182.98 74.37 27.11
N ASN A 6 -181.77 74.97 27.18
CA ASN A 6 -180.57 74.29 27.70
C ASN A 6 -180.05 74.86 29.02
N GLY A 7 -180.79 75.77 29.65
CA GLY A 7 -180.33 76.48 30.83
C GLY A 7 -179.16 77.42 30.52
N CYS A 8 -178.46 77.86 31.57
CA CYS A 8 -177.40 78.86 31.42
C CYS A 8 -176.12 78.28 30.80
N THR A 9 -175.63 78.90 29.72
CA THR A 9 -174.35 78.58 29.06
C THR A 9 -173.23 79.53 29.51
N HIS A 10 -172.03 78.99 29.70
CA HIS A 10 -170.80 79.69 30.12
C HIS A 10 -169.77 79.73 28.98
N THR A 11 -169.08 80.86 28.80
CA THR A 11 -167.95 81.03 27.88
C THR A 11 -166.62 80.71 28.63
N PRO A 12 -165.71 79.87 28.10
CA PRO A 12 -164.42 79.58 28.74
C PRO A 12 -163.49 80.80 28.78
N ILE A 13 -162.67 80.93 29.84
CA ILE A 13 -161.64 81.97 29.98
C ILE A 13 -160.27 81.34 29.62
N PRO A 14 -159.50 81.87 28.65
CA PRO A 14 -158.19 81.34 28.28
C PRO A 14 -157.20 81.30 29.45
N GLY A 15 -156.41 80.23 29.55
CA GLY A 15 -155.51 79.96 30.67
C GLY A 15 -156.18 79.32 31.89
N CYS A 16 -157.50 79.11 31.83
CA CYS A 16 -158.23 78.30 32.79
C CYS A 16 -158.54 76.90 32.24
N CYS A 17 -158.15 75.84 32.94
CA CYS A 17 -158.40 74.45 32.56
C CYS A 17 -159.31 73.75 33.58
N ARG A 18 -160.03 72.70 33.13
CA ARG A 18 -160.78 71.80 34.01
C ARG A 18 -160.36 70.34 33.88
N LYS A 19 -159.65 70.00 32.82
CA LYS A 19 -159.01 68.71 32.57
C LYS A 19 -157.74 68.91 31.75
N ASP A 20 -156.88 67.91 31.75
CA ASP A 20 -155.55 67.98 31.12
C ASP A 20 -155.63 68.29 29.61
N ASP A 21 -156.59 67.70 28.89
CA ASP A 21 -156.79 67.99 27.45
C ASP A 21 -157.01 69.48 27.12
N ASP A 22 -157.44 70.29 28.11
CA ASP A 22 -157.63 71.73 27.89
C ASP A 22 -156.28 72.49 27.81
N CYS A 23 -155.15 71.82 28.12
CA CYS A 23 -153.81 72.40 28.24
C CYS A 23 -152.85 72.07 27.10
N GLU A 24 -153.20 71.15 26.20
CA GLU A 24 -152.33 70.67 25.11
C GLU A 24 -151.93 71.80 24.14
N ASP A 25 -150.62 71.96 23.88
CA ASP A 25 -150.09 72.99 22.96
C ASP A 25 -149.64 72.45 21.57
N HIS A 26 -149.64 71.13 21.39
CA HIS A 26 -149.24 70.40 20.19
C HIS A 26 -147.75 70.53 19.79
N ASP A 27 -146.82 70.92 20.68
CA ASP A 27 -145.38 70.87 20.43
C ASP A 27 -144.77 69.54 20.93
N ALA A 28 -144.32 68.70 20.00
CA ALA A 28 -143.79 67.38 20.30
C ALA A 28 -142.44 67.42 21.04
N CYS A 29 -141.72 68.55 20.97
CA CYS A 29 -140.45 68.73 21.66
C CYS A 29 -140.64 69.18 23.12
N THR A 30 -141.84 69.53 23.59
CA THR A 30 -142.07 70.05 24.96
C THR A 30 -142.88 69.14 25.90
N GLY A 31 -143.29 67.94 25.46
CA GLY A 31 -143.93 66.93 26.31
C GLY A 31 -145.42 67.18 26.58
N ILE A 32 -146.07 66.39 27.44
CA ILE A 32 -147.52 66.47 27.68
C ILE A 32 -147.85 67.46 28.82
N GLU A 33 -148.71 68.44 28.54
CA GLU A 33 -149.21 69.41 29.52
C GLU A 33 -150.26 68.82 30.48
N THR A 34 -150.32 69.32 31.72
CA THR A 34 -151.32 68.89 32.72
C THR A 34 -152.08 70.06 33.34
N CYS A 35 -153.34 69.83 33.70
CA CYS A 35 -154.23 70.79 34.32
C CYS A 35 -154.27 70.65 35.85
N ASP A 36 -153.92 71.70 36.56
CA ASP A 36 -154.20 71.79 38.00
C ASP A 36 -155.66 72.19 38.21
N VAL A 37 -156.54 71.20 38.39
CA VAL A 37 -158.00 71.42 38.52
C VAL A 37 -158.40 72.22 39.76
N ALA A 38 -157.52 72.37 40.76
CA ALA A 38 -157.82 73.13 41.96
C ALA A 38 -157.65 74.64 41.74
N THR A 39 -156.65 75.04 40.97
CA THR A 39 -156.39 76.45 40.61
C THR A 39 -156.95 76.81 39.24
N GLY A 40 -157.25 75.80 38.43
CA GLY A 40 -157.64 75.91 37.03
C GLY A 40 -156.48 76.29 36.12
N THR A 41 -155.22 76.00 36.41
CA THR A 41 -154.07 76.45 35.57
C THR A 41 -153.29 75.30 34.93
N CYS A 42 -152.87 75.47 33.67
CA CYS A 42 -152.05 74.51 32.93
C CYS A 42 -150.56 74.56 33.31
N ARG A 43 -149.88 73.41 33.30
CA ARG A 43 -148.42 73.27 33.45
C ARG A 43 -147.81 72.60 32.22
N ALA A 44 -146.72 73.19 31.70
CA ALA A 44 -145.94 72.69 30.58
C ALA A 44 -145.21 71.36 30.87
N GLY A 45 -145.06 70.51 29.84
CA GLY A 45 -144.27 69.28 29.89
C GLY A 45 -142.74 69.49 29.91
N ALA A 46 -141.98 68.39 29.84
CA ALA A 46 -140.51 68.40 29.80
C ALA A 46 -139.97 68.19 28.37
N HIS A 47 -138.88 68.88 28.03
CA HIS A 47 -138.30 68.91 26.67
C HIS A 47 -137.67 67.57 26.24
N LEU A 48 -137.82 67.19 24.96
CA LEU A 48 -137.30 65.94 24.37
C LEU A 48 -135.81 66.04 23.99
N ASP A 49 -135.00 65.08 24.44
CA ASP A 49 -133.57 64.94 24.08
C ASP A 49 -133.42 64.03 22.84
N CYS A 50 -132.59 64.45 21.88
CA CYS A 50 -132.51 63.90 20.53
C CYS A 50 -131.11 63.44 20.12
N ASP A 51 -130.17 63.24 21.04
CA ASP A 51 -128.85 62.67 20.75
C ASP A 51 -128.94 61.15 20.51
N ASP A 52 -128.37 60.61 19.41
CA ASP A 52 -128.31 59.17 19.12
C ASP A 52 -126.98 58.48 19.49
N ASP A 53 -126.07 59.19 20.15
CA ASP A 53 -124.71 58.73 20.51
C ASP A 53 -123.83 58.33 19.30
N ASP A 54 -124.18 58.70 18.06
CA ASP A 54 -123.32 58.49 16.88
C ASP A 54 -122.53 59.77 16.53
N ALA A 55 -121.21 59.71 16.72
CA ALA A 55 -120.34 60.85 16.43
C ALA A 55 -120.23 61.19 14.93
N CYS A 56 -120.79 60.34 14.06
CA CYS A 56 -120.85 60.56 12.61
C CYS A 56 -122.20 61.14 12.16
N THR A 57 -123.13 61.51 13.06
CA THR A 57 -124.40 62.22 12.78
C THR A 57 -124.46 63.60 13.44
N GLU A 58 -125.37 64.46 12.96
CA GLU A 58 -125.75 65.74 13.56
C GLU A 58 -127.23 65.71 13.96
N ASP A 59 -127.49 65.93 15.24
CA ASP A 59 -128.75 65.63 15.92
C ASP A 59 -129.54 66.88 16.33
N ARG A 60 -130.85 66.90 16.08
CA ARG A 60 -131.73 68.05 16.38
C ARG A 60 -133.19 67.66 16.64
N CYS A 61 -133.91 68.40 17.50
CA CYS A 61 -135.36 68.28 17.69
C CYS A 61 -136.12 69.21 16.74
N ASP A 62 -137.08 68.67 15.99
CA ASP A 62 -138.04 69.42 15.18
C ASP A 62 -139.42 69.42 15.86
N ALA A 63 -140.01 70.60 16.08
CA ALA A 63 -141.24 70.77 16.86
C ALA A 63 -142.47 70.01 16.30
N ALA A 64 -142.46 69.64 15.01
CA ALA A 64 -143.53 68.87 14.39
C ALA A 64 -143.18 67.38 14.23
N GLN A 65 -141.90 67.05 14.02
CA GLN A 65 -141.46 65.70 13.65
C GLN A 65 -140.73 64.94 14.77
N GLY A 66 -140.33 65.60 15.85
CA GLY A 66 -139.47 65.05 16.89
C GLY A 66 -138.01 65.00 16.45
N CYS A 67 -137.25 64.01 16.91
CA CYS A 67 -135.80 63.91 16.70
C CYS A 67 -135.42 63.59 15.25
N LEU A 68 -134.42 64.30 14.74
CA LEU A 68 -133.81 64.14 13.41
C LEU A 68 -132.28 64.00 13.57
N HIS A 69 -131.70 63.03 12.87
CA HIS A 69 -130.26 62.72 12.86
C HIS A 69 -129.75 62.72 11.41
N THR A 70 -128.66 63.44 11.10
CA THR A 70 -128.14 63.59 9.72
C THR A 70 -126.66 63.21 9.61
N GLU A 71 -126.32 62.31 8.68
CA GLU A 71 -124.94 61.82 8.43
C GLU A 71 -123.91 62.91 8.07
N ASN A 72 -122.72 62.86 8.68
CA ASN A 72 -121.58 63.79 8.51
C ASN A 72 -120.22 63.07 8.34
N THR A 73 -120.13 62.12 7.40
CA THR A 73 -118.91 61.31 7.17
C THR A 73 -117.87 61.94 6.23
N ALA A 74 -118.20 63.04 5.54
CA ALA A 74 -117.33 63.66 4.53
C ALA A 74 -116.19 64.54 5.10
N GLY A 75 -116.16 64.78 6.42
CA GLY A 75 -115.16 65.62 7.08
C GLY A 75 -113.87 64.91 7.51
N CYS A 76 -113.70 63.61 7.22
CA CYS A 76 -112.61 62.79 7.75
C CYS A 76 -111.38 62.60 6.84
N ASP A 77 -111.27 63.29 5.71
CA ASP A 77 -110.10 63.19 4.81
C ASP A 77 -108.91 64.04 5.32
N ASP A 78 -107.74 63.44 5.56
CA ASP A 78 -106.53 64.17 6.03
C ASP A 78 -105.61 64.63 4.89
N GLY A 79 -106.00 64.39 3.63
CA GLY A 79 -105.23 64.74 2.45
C GLY A 79 -103.97 63.88 2.27
N ASN A 80 -103.83 62.77 2.99
CA ASN A 80 -102.70 61.86 2.85
C ASN A 80 -103.06 60.63 1.98
N PRO A 81 -102.49 60.50 0.76
CA PRO A 81 -102.79 59.35 -0.11
C PRO A 81 -102.28 58.01 0.43
N CYS A 82 -101.40 58.01 1.44
CA CYS A 82 -100.91 56.81 2.12
C CYS A 82 -101.70 56.46 3.39
N THR A 83 -102.82 57.12 3.65
CA THR A 83 -103.79 56.74 4.68
C THR A 83 -105.15 56.45 4.04
N ALA A 84 -105.84 55.46 4.58
CA ALA A 84 -107.23 55.19 4.30
C ALA A 84 -108.08 55.85 5.39
N ASP A 85 -108.86 56.84 4.98
CA ASP A 85 -109.65 57.69 5.87
C ASP A 85 -111.08 57.18 6.01
N GLY A 86 -111.62 57.20 7.23
CA GLY A 86 -113.00 56.82 7.50
C GLY A 86 -113.54 57.36 8.83
N CYS A 87 -114.86 57.43 8.97
CA CYS A 87 -115.51 57.78 10.23
C CYS A 87 -115.90 56.52 10.99
N ASN A 88 -115.52 56.43 12.25
CA ASN A 88 -115.97 55.39 13.16
C ASN A 88 -117.00 55.99 14.13
N ALA A 89 -118.22 55.45 14.14
CA ALA A 89 -119.36 55.93 14.94
C ALA A 89 -119.07 56.23 16.43
N LYS A 90 -118.05 55.57 17.01
CA LYS A 90 -117.63 55.79 18.42
C LYS A 90 -116.34 56.58 18.61
N ARG A 91 -115.47 56.61 17.60
CA ARG A 91 -114.12 57.21 17.69
C ARG A 91 -113.97 58.49 16.87
N GLY A 92 -114.94 58.82 16.03
CA GLY A 92 -114.82 59.88 15.03
C GLY A 92 -113.86 59.45 13.90
N CYS A 93 -113.18 60.42 13.30
CA CYS A 93 -112.28 60.20 12.17
C CYS A 93 -111.08 59.31 12.53
N VAL A 94 -110.79 58.33 11.66
CA VAL A 94 -109.64 57.43 11.74
C VAL A 94 -108.90 57.42 10.40
N HIS A 95 -107.57 57.49 10.46
CA HIS A 95 -106.67 57.49 9.31
C HIS A 95 -105.73 56.28 9.41
N THR A 96 -105.91 55.28 8.56
CA THR A 96 -105.17 54.00 8.66
C THR A 96 -104.05 53.93 7.61
N PRO A 97 -102.77 53.76 7.98
CA PRO A 97 -101.68 53.68 7.02
C PRO A 97 -101.87 52.54 6.00
N VAL A 98 -101.64 52.83 4.71
CA VAL A 98 -101.69 51.85 3.61
C VAL A 98 -100.32 51.16 3.48
N PRO A 99 -100.20 49.83 3.71
CA PRO A 99 -98.93 49.11 3.63
C PRO A 99 -98.31 49.18 2.22
N GLY A 100 -97.00 49.47 2.14
CA GLY A 100 -96.26 49.58 0.88
C GLY A 100 -96.43 50.93 0.16
N CYS A 101 -97.13 51.89 0.78
CA CYS A 101 -97.26 53.25 0.26
C CYS A 101 -96.08 54.12 0.68
N CYS A 102 -95.55 54.92 -0.25
CA CYS A 102 -94.43 55.83 -0.03
C CYS A 102 -94.76 57.24 -0.52
N ARG A 103 -94.09 58.26 0.04
CA ARG A 103 -94.15 59.65 -0.43
C ARG A 103 -92.81 60.16 -0.95
N SER A 104 -91.72 59.51 -0.53
CA SER A 104 -90.36 59.78 -0.97
C SER A 104 -89.56 58.49 -1.00
N ASP A 105 -88.43 58.51 -1.71
CA ASP A 105 -87.51 57.36 -1.78
C ASP A 105 -87.03 56.93 -0.39
N ALA A 106 -86.94 57.86 0.58
CA ALA A 106 -86.56 57.57 1.96
C ALA A 106 -87.56 56.66 2.70
N ASP A 107 -88.83 56.64 2.29
CA ASP A 107 -89.85 55.76 2.89
C ASP A 107 -89.71 54.31 2.41
N CYS A 108 -88.94 54.08 1.34
CA CYS A 108 -88.76 52.78 0.70
C CYS A 108 -87.48 52.06 1.09
N LEU A 109 -86.56 52.72 1.81
CA LEU A 109 -85.29 52.15 2.21
C LEU A 109 -85.49 50.93 3.10
N ASP A 110 -85.20 49.73 2.58
CA ASP A 110 -85.32 48.47 3.30
C ASP A 110 -84.03 48.08 4.05
N GLN A 111 -82.99 48.92 3.94
CA GLN A 111 -81.64 48.73 4.47
C GLN A 111 -80.87 47.56 3.84
N ASP A 112 -81.30 47.07 2.67
CA ASP A 112 -80.57 46.09 1.88
C ASP A 112 -79.66 46.78 0.86
N ALA A 113 -78.36 46.88 1.16
CA ALA A 113 -77.38 47.42 0.23
C ALA A 113 -77.23 46.57 -1.05
N CYS A 114 -77.78 45.35 -1.10
CA CYS A 114 -77.57 44.38 -2.18
C CYS A 114 -78.56 44.46 -3.32
N ASN A 115 -79.71 45.12 -3.15
CA ASN A 115 -80.69 45.37 -4.19
C ASN A 115 -80.66 46.82 -4.69
N GLY A 116 -79.85 47.70 -4.09
CA GLY A 116 -79.62 49.08 -4.53
C GLY A 116 -80.79 50.00 -4.18
N ASP A 117 -80.56 51.32 -4.20
CA ASP A 117 -81.53 52.31 -3.67
C ASP A 117 -82.95 52.13 -4.23
N GLU A 118 -83.92 51.89 -3.33
CA GLU A 118 -85.34 51.85 -3.69
C GLU A 118 -85.86 53.22 -4.09
N THR A 119 -86.72 53.24 -5.11
CA THR A 119 -87.37 54.48 -5.56
C THR A 119 -88.87 54.42 -5.31
N CYS A 120 -89.42 55.54 -4.88
CA CYS A 120 -90.85 55.73 -4.71
C CYS A 120 -91.47 56.17 -6.03
N VAL A 121 -92.11 55.24 -6.72
CA VAL A 121 -92.74 55.50 -8.02
C VAL A 121 -94.25 55.31 -7.89
N ASN A 122 -95.02 56.38 -8.17
CA ASN A 122 -96.49 56.38 -8.06
C ASN A 122 -96.99 55.87 -6.70
N PHE A 123 -96.40 56.37 -5.61
CA PHE A 123 -96.73 56.00 -4.24
C PHE A 123 -96.48 54.52 -3.88
N ALA A 124 -95.68 53.78 -4.67
CA ALA A 124 -95.27 52.41 -4.36
C ALA A 124 -93.75 52.26 -4.43
N CYS A 125 -93.18 51.46 -3.53
CA CYS A 125 -91.75 51.19 -3.51
C CYS A 125 -91.33 50.21 -4.60
N VAL A 126 -90.34 50.60 -5.39
CA VAL A 126 -89.72 49.77 -6.43
C VAL A 126 -88.28 49.47 -6.01
N ALA A 127 -87.96 48.18 -5.92
CA ALA A 127 -86.61 47.70 -5.61
C ALA A 127 -85.59 48.14 -6.67
N GLY A 128 -84.39 48.48 -6.24
CA GLY A 128 -83.30 48.92 -7.12
C GLY A 128 -82.70 47.79 -7.97
N THR A 129 -81.53 48.06 -8.56
CA THR A 129 -80.75 47.06 -9.29
C THR A 129 -79.79 46.31 -8.37
N ARG A 130 -79.82 44.97 -8.43
CA ARG A 130 -78.93 44.10 -7.65
C ARG A 130 -77.45 44.51 -7.78
N LEU A 131 -76.81 44.75 -6.64
CA LEU A 131 -75.39 45.03 -6.52
C LEU A 131 -74.57 43.81 -6.93
N ARG A 132 -73.65 43.98 -7.89
CA ARG A 132 -72.68 42.94 -8.29
C ARG A 132 -71.42 43.11 -7.45
N CYS A 133 -71.08 42.07 -6.70
CA CYS A 133 -69.96 42.06 -5.76
C CYS A 133 -68.77 41.22 -6.24
N ASP A 134 -68.78 40.77 -7.49
CA ASP A 134 -67.64 40.05 -8.08
C ASP A 134 -66.49 41.04 -8.28
N ASP A 135 -65.34 40.79 -7.65
CA ASP A 135 -64.14 41.63 -7.77
C ASP A 135 -63.12 41.09 -8.78
N ASP A 136 -63.48 40.04 -9.52
CA ASP A 136 -62.63 39.30 -10.46
C ASP A 136 -61.37 38.67 -9.78
N ASP A 137 -61.32 38.57 -8.45
CA ASP A 137 -60.25 37.88 -7.72
C ASP A 137 -60.65 36.42 -7.40
N PRO A 138 -60.03 35.40 -8.05
CA PRO A 138 -60.34 33.99 -7.78
C PRO A 138 -60.04 33.56 -6.33
N CYS A 139 -59.27 34.35 -5.58
CA CYS A 139 -58.91 34.08 -4.19
C CYS A 139 -59.86 34.67 -3.16
N THR A 140 -60.97 35.27 -3.60
CA THR A 140 -62.04 35.66 -2.71
C THR A 140 -63.35 34.98 -3.06
N ASP A 141 -64.15 34.69 -2.02
CA ASP A 141 -65.54 34.30 -2.17
C ASP A 141 -66.40 35.55 -2.00
N ASP A 142 -67.00 36.00 -3.09
CA ASP A 142 -67.81 37.21 -3.14
C ASP A 142 -69.23 36.95 -2.67
N ARG A 143 -69.65 37.74 -1.69
CA ARG A 143 -71.04 37.77 -1.26
C ARG A 143 -71.51 39.18 -0.98
N CYS A 144 -72.80 39.38 -1.16
CA CYS A 144 -73.43 40.61 -0.73
C CYS A 144 -74.10 40.39 0.64
N ASP A 145 -73.70 41.18 1.62
CA ASP A 145 -74.31 41.27 2.96
C ASP A 145 -75.28 42.45 2.96
N ALA A 146 -76.56 42.20 3.27
CA ALA A 146 -77.61 43.22 3.17
C ALA A 146 -77.27 44.52 3.93
N LEU A 147 -76.54 44.44 5.05
CA LEU A 147 -76.18 45.63 5.83
C LEU A 147 -74.82 46.25 5.43
N ARG A 148 -73.84 45.44 5.02
CA ARG A 148 -72.46 45.87 4.78
C ARG A 148 -72.10 46.03 3.30
N GLY A 149 -72.98 45.65 2.38
CA GLY A 149 -72.72 45.64 0.95
C GLY A 149 -71.79 44.47 0.57
N CYS A 150 -70.89 44.71 -0.38
CA CYS A 150 -70.00 43.67 -0.89
C CYS A 150 -68.96 43.25 0.15
N LEU A 151 -68.85 41.93 0.35
CA LEU A 151 -67.85 41.30 1.18
C LEU A 151 -67.08 40.27 0.36
N HIS A 152 -65.76 40.43 0.35
CA HIS A 152 -64.80 39.55 -0.31
C HIS A 152 -64.07 38.76 0.76
N THR A 153 -64.33 37.46 0.88
CA THR A 153 -63.72 36.63 1.92
C THR A 153 -62.61 35.78 1.32
N ALA A 154 -61.38 35.92 1.80
CA ALA A 154 -60.25 35.10 1.33
C ALA A 154 -60.56 33.61 1.42
N ASN A 155 -60.39 32.90 0.29
CA ASN A 155 -60.55 31.46 0.20
C ASN A 155 -59.19 30.75 0.07
N ALA A 156 -59.22 29.43 -0.08
CA ALA A 156 -58.04 28.58 -0.25
C ALA A 156 -58.11 27.74 -1.54
N ALA A 157 -58.83 28.24 -2.55
CA ALA A 157 -58.96 27.58 -3.84
C ALA A 157 -57.62 27.54 -4.60
N SER A 158 -57.53 26.68 -5.61
CA SER A 158 -56.45 26.76 -6.59
C SER A 158 -56.64 28.01 -7.45
N CYS A 159 -55.54 28.67 -7.78
CA CYS A 159 -55.51 29.84 -8.65
C CYS A 159 -54.32 29.71 -9.62
N ASP A 160 -54.06 30.75 -10.41
CA ASP A 160 -52.87 30.89 -11.27
C ASP A 160 -52.31 32.30 -10.99
N ASP A 161 -51.07 32.38 -10.50
CA ASP A 161 -50.46 33.68 -10.20
C ASP A 161 -49.81 34.33 -11.42
N GLY A 162 -49.88 33.67 -12.58
CA GLY A 162 -49.34 34.12 -13.85
C GLY A 162 -47.81 34.00 -13.96
N ASP A 163 -47.13 33.48 -12.94
CA ASP A 163 -45.70 33.19 -12.98
C ASP A 163 -45.48 31.76 -13.47
N ALA A 164 -44.92 31.61 -14.67
CA ALA A 164 -44.60 30.28 -15.20
C ALA A 164 -43.56 29.52 -14.34
N CYS A 165 -42.85 30.21 -13.44
CA CYS A 165 -41.84 29.67 -12.54
C CYS A 165 -42.35 29.29 -11.16
N THR A 166 -43.67 29.29 -10.97
CA THR A 166 -44.34 28.70 -9.82
C THR A 166 -45.20 27.51 -10.27
N GLN A 167 -45.50 26.62 -9.33
CA GLN A 167 -46.43 25.51 -9.50
C GLN A 167 -47.33 25.41 -8.28
N HIS A 168 -48.46 24.74 -8.45
CA HIS A 168 -49.43 24.47 -7.38
C HIS A 168 -49.97 25.75 -6.71
N ASP A 169 -50.25 26.77 -7.52
CA ASP A 169 -50.68 28.05 -6.99
C ASP A 169 -52.01 27.94 -6.26
N SER A 170 -52.00 28.50 -5.06
CA SER A 170 -53.07 28.35 -4.10
C SER A 170 -53.36 29.70 -3.47
N CYS A 171 -54.63 29.98 -3.27
CA CYS A 171 -55.05 31.18 -2.57
C CYS A 171 -54.62 31.12 -1.10
N ARG A 172 -53.96 32.18 -0.64
CA ARG A 172 -53.60 32.38 0.76
C ARG A 172 -53.72 33.85 1.12
N ASP A 173 -54.52 34.13 2.15
CA ASP A 173 -54.78 35.48 2.64
C ASP A 173 -55.32 36.44 1.56
N GLY A 174 -56.13 35.93 0.62
CA GLY A 174 -56.71 36.71 -0.47
C GLY A 174 -55.73 37.06 -1.58
N VAL A 175 -54.61 36.32 -1.70
CA VAL A 175 -53.63 36.49 -2.76
C VAL A 175 -53.28 35.12 -3.34
N CYS A 176 -53.22 35.03 -4.67
CA CYS A 176 -52.72 33.84 -5.33
C CYS A 176 -51.20 33.73 -5.11
N ARG A 177 -50.76 32.61 -4.51
CA ARG A 177 -49.34 32.36 -4.27
C ARG A 177 -48.95 30.99 -4.79
N GLY A 178 -48.01 30.97 -5.72
CA GLY A 178 -47.37 29.78 -6.20
C GLY A 178 -46.23 29.24 -5.35
N VAL A 179 -45.96 27.93 -5.49
CA VAL A 179 -44.76 27.30 -4.96
C VAL A 179 -43.67 27.40 -6.02
N VAL A 180 -42.53 28.01 -5.68
CA VAL A 180 -41.40 28.17 -6.61
C VAL A 180 -41.00 26.82 -7.22
N LEU A 181 -40.84 26.79 -8.54
CA LEU A 181 -40.39 25.63 -9.28
C LEU A 181 -38.99 25.21 -8.80
N ALA A 182 -38.89 23.97 -8.30
CA ALA A 182 -37.63 23.39 -7.85
C ALA A 182 -36.73 23.08 -9.06
N CYS A 183 -35.79 23.99 -9.34
CA CYS A 183 -34.82 23.86 -10.43
C CYS A 183 -33.43 23.42 -9.99
N ASP A 184 -33.20 23.14 -8.71
CA ASP A 184 -31.91 22.62 -8.24
C ASP A 184 -31.66 21.22 -8.82
N ASP A 185 -30.62 21.09 -9.65
CA ASP A 185 -30.23 19.81 -10.26
C ASP A 185 -29.21 19.03 -9.41
N GLY A 186 -28.81 19.58 -8.26
CA GLY A 186 -27.83 19.01 -7.35
C GLY A 186 -26.39 19.15 -7.84
N ASN A 187 -26.13 19.90 -8.92
CA ASN A 187 -24.80 20.15 -9.43
C ASN A 187 -24.27 21.50 -8.88
N PRO A 188 -23.23 21.51 -8.03
CA PRO A 188 -22.67 22.75 -7.49
C PRO A 188 -22.03 23.66 -8.56
N CYS A 189 -21.82 23.14 -9.77
CA CYS A 189 -21.25 23.88 -10.90
C CYS A 189 -22.26 24.58 -11.80
N THR A 190 -23.53 24.58 -11.41
CA THR A 190 -24.59 25.32 -12.08
C THR A 190 -25.28 26.26 -11.11
N ASP A 191 -25.60 27.45 -11.60
CA ASP A 191 -26.52 28.36 -10.95
C ASP A 191 -27.90 28.10 -11.53
N ASP A 192 -28.77 27.54 -10.69
CA ASP A 192 -30.09 27.10 -11.10
C ASP A 192 -31.12 28.21 -10.96
N SER A 193 -31.85 28.45 -12.04
CA SER A 193 -32.90 29.44 -12.08
C SER A 193 -34.04 28.95 -12.94
N CYS A 194 -35.24 29.46 -12.71
CA CYS A 194 -36.33 29.28 -13.65
C CYS A 194 -36.44 30.51 -14.55
N ALA A 195 -36.64 30.29 -15.85
CA ALA A 195 -37.12 31.33 -16.75
C ALA A 195 -38.11 30.76 -17.76
N GLY A 196 -39.27 31.41 -17.90
CA GLY A 196 -40.31 30.99 -18.85
C GLY A 196 -40.90 29.61 -18.58
N GLY A 197 -40.92 29.17 -17.30
CA GLY A 197 -41.42 27.85 -16.88
C GLY A 197 -40.49 26.68 -17.19
N ALA A 198 -39.25 26.95 -17.56
CA ALA A 198 -38.21 25.95 -17.72
C ALA A 198 -37.07 26.19 -16.74
N CYS A 199 -36.50 25.11 -16.21
CA CYS A 199 -35.27 25.18 -15.43
C CYS A 199 -34.08 25.45 -16.35
N ILE A 200 -33.28 26.44 -15.96
CA ILE A 200 -32.06 26.88 -16.61
C ILE A 200 -30.92 26.68 -15.62
N HIS A 201 -29.97 25.82 -16.00
CA HIS A 201 -28.78 25.48 -15.21
C HIS A 201 -27.58 26.17 -15.86
N THR A 202 -27.19 27.34 -15.37
CA THR A 202 -26.12 28.12 -15.98
C THR A 202 -24.78 27.72 -15.38
N ALA A 203 -23.85 27.22 -16.21
CA ALA A 203 -22.52 26.86 -15.75
C ALA A 203 -21.80 28.03 -15.06
N ASN A 204 -21.34 27.82 -13.83
CA ASN A 204 -20.59 28.79 -13.06
C ASN A 204 -19.10 28.42 -12.99
N ALA A 205 -18.31 29.26 -12.31
CA ALA A 205 -16.87 29.05 -12.07
C ALA A 205 -16.53 28.97 -10.57
N ALA A 206 -17.50 28.57 -9.75
CA ALA A 206 -17.33 28.47 -8.30
C ALA A 206 -16.36 27.34 -7.92
N PRO A 207 -15.81 27.38 -6.69
CA PRO A 207 -15.10 26.23 -6.13
C PRO A 207 -16.06 25.04 -5.96
N CYS A 208 -15.56 23.85 -6.25
CA CYS A 208 -16.31 22.60 -6.11
C CYS A 208 -15.41 21.50 -5.55
N ASN A 209 -15.93 20.28 -5.45
CA ASN A 209 -15.16 19.08 -5.11
C ASN A 209 -15.52 17.99 -6.12
N ASP A 210 -14.54 17.49 -6.86
CA ASP A 210 -14.75 16.48 -7.91
C ASP A 210 -14.76 15.04 -7.37
N GLY A 211 -14.67 14.89 -6.04
CA GLY A 211 -14.61 13.61 -5.33
C GLY A 211 -13.22 12.97 -5.36
N ASN A 212 -12.22 13.60 -5.98
CA ASN A 212 -10.87 13.08 -6.07
C ASN A 212 -9.94 13.79 -5.08
N ALA A 213 -9.52 13.07 -4.05
CA ALA A 213 -8.62 13.59 -3.01
C ALA A 213 -7.19 13.91 -3.52
N CYS A 214 -6.85 13.52 -4.75
CA CYS A 214 -5.60 13.89 -5.43
C CYS A 214 -5.67 15.21 -6.18
N THR A 215 -6.81 15.88 -6.19
CA THR A 215 -6.98 17.22 -6.73
C THR A 215 -7.37 18.16 -5.59
N ARG A 216 -6.93 19.41 -5.70
CA ARG A 216 -7.10 20.45 -4.69
C ARG A 216 -7.50 21.75 -5.36
N ARG A 217 -8.45 22.44 -4.72
CA ARG A 217 -9.04 23.69 -5.24
C ARG A 217 -9.70 23.44 -6.59
N ASP A 218 -10.56 22.43 -6.63
CA ASP A 218 -11.31 22.09 -7.83
C ASP A 218 -12.24 23.23 -8.17
N THR A 219 -12.42 23.44 -9.47
CA THR A 219 -13.17 24.58 -9.99
C THR A 219 -14.12 24.10 -11.05
N CYS A 220 -15.29 24.71 -11.07
CA CYS A 220 -16.28 24.47 -12.10
C CYS A 220 -15.80 25.02 -13.44
N ILE A 221 -15.80 24.16 -14.46
CA ILE A 221 -15.50 24.52 -15.84
C ILE A 221 -16.60 23.95 -16.72
N ALA A 222 -17.34 24.85 -17.38
CA ALA A 222 -18.43 24.49 -18.28
C ALA A 222 -19.48 23.53 -17.65
N GLY A 223 -19.82 23.75 -16.38
CA GLY A 223 -20.85 22.97 -15.67
C GLY A 223 -20.35 21.65 -15.08
N VAL A 224 -19.05 21.35 -15.20
CA VAL A 224 -18.43 20.15 -14.63
C VAL A 224 -17.40 20.55 -13.58
N CYS A 225 -17.40 19.86 -12.43
CA CYS A 225 -16.37 20.06 -11.44
C CYS A 225 -15.06 19.43 -11.95
N THR A 226 -14.03 20.25 -12.13
CA THR A 226 -12.73 19.81 -12.63
C THR A 226 -11.65 19.94 -11.57
N GLY A 227 -10.92 18.84 -11.36
CA GLY A 227 -9.85 18.77 -10.39
C GLY A 227 -8.74 19.78 -10.61
N GLY A 228 -8.48 20.62 -9.61
CA GLY A 228 -7.41 21.60 -9.60
C GLY A 228 -6.11 21.05 -8.97
N ASN A 229 -4.98 21.73 -9.18
CA ASN A 229 -3.70 21.53 -8.45
C ASN A 229 -3.43 20.09 -7.99
N ALA A 230 -3.14 19.20 -8.95
CA ALA A 230 -2.88 17.79 -8.68
C ALA A 230 -1.81 17.60 -7.60
N VAL A 231 -2.06 16.67 -6.67
CA VAL A 231 -1.11 16.23 -5.65
C VAL A 231 0.10 15.62 -6.33
N VAL A 232 1.25 16.28 -6.19
CA VAL A 232 2.53 15.79 -6.73
C VAL A 232 3.18 14.90 -5.69
N CYS A 233 3.27 13.60 -5.99
CA CYS A 233 3.93 12.62 -5.14
C CYS A 233 5.41 12.49 -5.54
N THR A 234 6.27 13.27 -4.91
CA THR A 234 7.72 13.16 -5.11
C THR A 234 8.29 11.95 -4.37
N ALA A 235 9.38 11.40 -4.90
CA ALA A 235 10.15 10.38 -4.19
C ALA A 235 10.60 10.92 -2.81
N PRO A 236 10.33 10.21 -1.69
CA PRO A 236 10.70 10.67 -0.36
C PRO A 236 12.23 10.63 -0.11
N ASP A 237 12.94 9.71 -0.76
CA ASP A 237 14.39 9.56 -0.65
C ASP A 237 14.98 8.91 -1.92
N GLN A 238 16.28 8.62 -1.92
CA GLN A 238 16.99 8.05 -3.06
C GLN A 238 16.59 6.59 -3.36
N CYS A 239 15.98 5.89 -2.41
CA CYS A 239 15.60 4.47 -2.47
C CYS A 239 14.12 4.22 -2.72
N HIS A 240 13.35 5.28 -2.96
CA HIS A 240 11.95 5.20 -3.36
C HIS A 240 11.74 5.94 -4.68
N ASP A 241 10.82 5.46 -5.50
CA ASP A 241 10.40 6.17 -6.70
C ASP A 241 9.33 7.21 -6.35
N ALA A 242 9.06 8.12 -7.30
CA ALA A 242 7.91 9.00 -7.21
C ALA A 242 6.63 8.17 -7.09
N GLY A 243 5.82 8.49 -6.09
CA GLY A 243 4.57 7.79 -5.82
C GLY A 243 3.47 8.12 -6.81
N SER A 244 2.38 7.38 -6.72
CA SER A 244 1.08 7.76 -7.29
C SER A 244 0.14 8.12 -6.15
N CYS A 245 -0.68 9.15 -6.35
CA CYS A 245 -1.69 9.55 -5.39
C CYS A 245 -2.92 8.64 -5.54
N ASP A 246 -3.46 8.15 -4.42
CA ASP A 246 -4.73 7.43 -4.36
C ASP A 246 -5.92 8.40 -4.38
N PRO A 247 -6.79 8.37 -5.42
CA PRO A 247 -7.88 9.32 -5.59
C PRO A 247 -8.94 9.27 -4.49
N ALA A 248 -9.06 8.18 -3.72
CA ALA A 248 -10.02 8.09 -2.63
C ALA A 248 -9.50 8.72 -1.33
N THR A 249 -8.18 8.62 -1.07
CA THR A 249 -7.59 9.00 0.23
C THR A 249 -6.66 10.21 0.16
N GLY A 250 -6.21 10.59 -1.05
CA GLY A 250 -5.22 11.64 -1.25
C GLY A 250 -3.82 11.26 -0.76
N THR A 251 -3.59 9.99 -0.44
CA THR A 251 -2.30 9.50 0.06
C THR A 251 -1.39 9.10 -1.09
N CYS A 252 -0.12 9.51 -0.99
CA CYS A 252 0.91 9.11 -1.95
C CYS A 252 1.43 7.72 -1.61
N SER A 253 1.49 6.84 -2.61
CA SER A 253 2.25 5.61 -2.48
C SER A 253 3.75 5.91 -2.36
N SER A 254 4.52 4.98 -1.78
CA SER A 254 5.98 5.07 -1.70
C SER A 254 6.59 3.77 -2.20
N PRO A 255 6.56 3.53 -3.52
CA PRO A 255 7.15 2.33 -4.11
C PRO A 255 8.67 2.32 -3.89
N ARG A 256 9.17 1.19 -3.41
CA ARG A 256 10.60 0.97 -3.20
C ARG A 256 11.30 0.73 -4.54
N LYS A 257 12.47 1.35 -4.71
CA LYS A 257 13.37 1.00 -5.82
C LYS A 257 13.90 -0.42 -5.64
N PRO A 258 14.28 -1.10 -6.73
CA PRO A 258 14.88 -2.43 -6.66
C PRO A 258 16.11 -2.47 -5.75
N ASP A 259 16.27 -3.58 -5.04
CA ASP A 259 17.47 -3.82 -4.23
C ASP A 259 18.73 -3.77 -5.12
N GLY A 260 19.79 -3.11 -4.62
CA GLY A 260 21.02 -2.88 -5.39
C GLY A 260 21.06 -1.55 -6.14
N THR A 261 19.97 -0.77 -6.15
CA THR A 261 20.00 0.59 -6.74
C THR A 261 20.99 1.47 -5.98
N ALA A 262 21.86 2.18 -6.71
CA ALA A 262 22.86 3.05 -6.10
C ALA A 262 22.20 4.20 -5.31
N CYS A 263 22.70 4.44 -4.11
CA CYS A 263 22.33 5.54 -3.24
C CYS A 263 23.56 6.02 -2.45
N ASP A 264 23.40 7.02 -1.60
CA ASP A 264 24.43 7.54 -0.70
C ASP A 264 23.86 7.62 0.72
N ASP A 265 24.42 6.83 1.65
CA ASP A 265 23.99 6.79 3.05
C ASP A 265 24.64 7.91 3.90
N ARG A 266 25.42 8.78 3.25
CA ARG A 266 26.23 9.86 3.82
C ARG A 266 27.34 9.39 4.77
N ASN A 267 27.70 8.11 4.72
CA ASN A 267 28.83 7.57 5.43
C ASN A 267 30.01 7.34 4.46
N ALA A 268 31.00 8.22 4.53
CA ALA A 268 32.18 8.14 3.68
C ALA A 268 33.08 6.90 3.96
N CYS A 269 32.77 6.13 5.01
CA CYS A 269 33.41 4.85 5.32
C CYS A 269 32.75 3.65 4.65
N THR A 270 31.68 3.85 3.91
CA THR A 270 31.07 2.83 3.05
C THR A 270 31.20 3.26 1.59
N ARG A 271 31.28 2.27 0.71
CA ARG A 271 31.42 2.47 -0.73
C ARG A 271 30.39 1.63 -1.44
N ALA A 272 29.93 2.14 -2.58
CA ALA A 272 28.90 1.49 -3.39
C ALA A 272 27.61 1.22 -2.58
N ASP A 273 27.14 2.24 -1.85
CA ASP A 273 25.92 2.12 -1.06
C ASP A 273 24.74 1.81 -1.97
N ALA A 274 23.87 0.95 -1.46
CA ALA A 274 22.78 0.41 -2.22
C ALA A 274 21.50 0.38 -1.40
N CYS A 275 20.39 0.59 -2.09
CA CYS A 275 19.08 0.39 -1.52
C CYS A 275 18.88 -1.09 -1.21
N ILE A 276 18.50 -1.39 0.04
CA ILE A 276 18.10 -2.72 0.50
C ILE A 276 16.79 -2.55 1.26
N ALA A 277 15.73 -3.19 0.78
CA ALA A 277 14.38 -3.10 1.35
C ALA A 277 13.85 -1.66 1.53
N GLY A 278 14.29 -0.73 0.67
CA GLY A 278 13.92 0.70 0.69
C GLY A 278 14.80 1.57 1.60
N VAL A 279 15.87 1.03 2.18
CA VAL A 279 16.81 1.79 3.01
C VAL A 279 18.16 1.86 2.29
N CYS A 280 18.75 3.05 2.21
CA CYS A 280 20.11 3.17 1.71
C CYS A 280 21.08 2.57 2.71
N THR A 281 21.76 1.50 2.31
CA THR A 281 22.62 0.73 3.19
C THR A 281 24.04 0.77 2.66
N GLY A 282 24.97 1.27 3.48
CA GLY A 282 26.38 1.30 3.14
C GLY A 282 26.95 -0.10 2.93
N ALA A 283 27.59 -0.31 1.78
CA ALA A 283 28.28 -1.53 1.43
C ALA A 283 29.80 -1.30 1.46
N GLN A 284 30.58 -2.37 1.24
CA GLN A 284 32.04 -2.33 1.06
C GLN A 284 32.77 -1.37 2.04
N PRO A 285 32.78 -1.69 3.35
CA PRO A 285 33.38 -0.82 4.35
C PRO A 285 34.86 -0.54 4.02
N VAL A 286 35.26 0.72 4.21
CA VAL A 286 36.64 1.17 4.03
C VAL A 286 37.54 0.44 5.03
N GLY A 287 38.35 -0.48 4.51
CA GLY A 287 39.34 -1.22 5.28
C GLY A 287 40.54 -0.33 5.60
N CYS A 288 40.61 0.16 6.83
CA CYS A 288 41.78 0.87 7.33
C CYS A 288 42.84 -0.13 7.80
N VAL A 289 43.75 -0.48 6.89
CA VAL A 289 44.89 -1.35 7.21
C VAL A 289 45.97 -0.55 7.95
N ALA A 290 46.75 -1.24 8.78
CA ALA A 290 47.93 -0.65 9.41
C ALA A 290 48.88 -0.09 8.34
N ARG A 291 49.31 1.15 8.50
CA ARG A 291 50.21 1.82 7.54
C ARG A 291 51.57 1.15 7.44
N ASP A 292 52.10 0.73 8.58
CA ASP A 292 53.37 0.01 8.71
C ASP A 292 53.36 -0.86 9.97
N GLN A 293 54.49 -1.51 10.27
CA GLN A 293 54.63 -2.43 11.40
C GLN A 293 54.48 -1.75 12.77
N CYS A 294 54.61 -0.42 12.83
CA CYS A 294 54.53 0.41 14.04
C CYS A 294 53.23 1.20 14.18
N HIS A 295 52.24 0.93 13.34
CA HIS A 295 50.89 1.48 13.47
C HIS A 295 49.88 0.34 13.56
N ASP A 296 48.81 0.58 14.29
CA ASP A 296 47.67 -0.35 14.32
C ASP A 296 46.69 -0.03 13.16
N PRO A 297 45.85 -0.99 12.75
CA PRO A 297 44.76 -0.71 11.82
C PRO A 297 43.90 0.45 12.32
N GLY A 298 43.71 1.46 11.45
CA GLY A 298 42.94 2.65 11.78
C GLY A 298 41.45 2.40 11.91
N VAL A 299 40.72 3.40 12.43
CA VAL A 299 39.26 3.48 12.32
C VAL A 299 38.94 4.55 11.28
N CYS A 300 37.99 4.27 10.41
CA CYS A 300 37.52 5.23 9.42
C CYS A 300 36.57 6.26 10.07
N ASP A 301 36.78 7.54 9.77
CA ASP A 301 35.89 8.64 10.16
C ASP A 301 34.68 8.73 9.20
N PRO A 302 33.43 8.56 9.67
CA PRO A 302 32.24 8.50 8.81
C PRO A 302 31.95 9.76 7.99
N ALA A 303 32.44 10.93 8.42
CA ALA A 303 32.16 12.20 7.75
C ALA A 303 33.17 12.48 6.62
N SER A 304 34.42 12.07 6.79
CA SER A 304 35.53 12.38 5.88
C SER A 304 36.05 11.18 5.09
N GLY A 305 35.74 9.95 5.52
CA GLY A 305 36.25 8.71 4.94
C GLY A 305 37.75 8.48 5.22
N GLN A 306 38.35 9.29 6.10
CA GLN A 306 39.77 9.20 6.43
C GLN A 306 40.01 8.17 7.54
N CYS A 307 41.03 7.34 7.34
CA CYS A 307 41.50 6.40 8.36
C CYS A 307 42.38 7.14 9.37
N SER A 308 42.14 6.92 10.66
CA SER A 308 43.09 7.29 11.71
C SER A 308 44.39 6.49 11.57
N ASP A 309 45.53 7.04 11.99
CA ASP A 309 46.84 6.37 11.98
C ASP A 309 47.40 6.22 13.40
N PRO A 310 46.82 5.34 14.25
CA PRO A 310 47.28 5.18 15.64
C PRO A 310 48.63 4.46 15.68
N ALA A 311 49.63 5.10 16.28
CA ALA A 311 50.93 4.48 16.54
C ALA A 311 50.77 3.35 17.58
N LYS A 312 51.44 2.22 17.35
CA LYS A 312 51.59 1.17 18.35
C LYS A 312 52.34 1.68 19.56
N PRO A 313 52.12 1.07 20.75
CA PRO A 313 52.88 1.40 21.94
C PRO A 313 54.38 1.30 21.71
N ASP A 314 55.12 2.23 22.31
CA ASP A 314 56.58 2.21 22.31
C ASP A 314 57.07 0.86 22.89
N GLY A 315 58.00 0.21 22.20
CA GLY A 315 58.49 -1.14 22.54
C GLY A 315 57.83 -2.28 21.76
N ALA A 316 56.79 -2.03 20.95
CA ALA A 316 56.23 -3.05 20.06
C ALA A 316 57.27 -3.52 19.03
N ALA A 317 57.35 -4.83 18.80
CA ALA A 317 58.32 -5.40 17.85
C ALA A 317 58.02 -4.95 16.42
N CYS A 318 59.06 -4.64 15.67
CA CYS A 318 59.01 -4.31 14.25
C CYS A 318 60.28 -4.83 13.55
N ASP A 319 60.40 -4.63 12.24
CA ASP A 319 61.58 -4.93 11.43
C ASP A 319 61.85 -3.73 10.51
N ASP A 320 63.05 -3.14 10.59
CA ASP A 320 63.46 -2.00 9.78
C ASP A 320 64.03 -2.41 8.41
N GLY A 321 64.02 -3.71 8.09
CA GLY A 321 64.54 -4.29 6.87
C GLY A 321 66.06 -4.41 6.84
N ASN A 322 66.75 -4.07 7.93
CA ASN A 322 68.20 -4.19 8.03
C ASN A 322 68.60 -5.54 8.62
N ALA A 323 69.06 -6.44 7.75
CA ALA A 323 69.51 -7.78 8.14
C ALA A 323 70.71 -7.81 9.12
N CYS A 324 71.34 -6.66 9.40
CA CYS A 324 72.44 -6.54 10.35
C CYS A 324 71.98 -6.15 11.76
N THR A 325 70.69 -5.92 12.00
CA THR A 325 70.11 -5.58 13.32
C THR A 325 69.02 -6.59 13.69
N ALA A 326 68.81 -6.82 14.99
CA ALA A 326 67.71 -7.64 15.50
C ALA A 326 67.18 -7.09 16.82
N GLY A 327 65.87 -7.25 17.02
CA GLY A 327 65.17 -6.80 18.23
C GLY A 327 64.72 -5.34 18.14
N GLU A 328 64.40 -4.89 16.93
CA GLU A 328 63.87 -3.57 16.61
C GLU A 328 62.53 -3.36 17.33
N THR A 329 62.33 -2.14 17.82
CA THR A 329 61.09 -1.75 18.50
C THR A 329 60.59 -0.41 17.99
N CYS A 330 59.27 -0.27 17.99
CA CYS A 330 58.59 0.97 17.66
C CYS A 330 58.85 2.05 18.72
N SER A 331 59.12 3.27 18.29
CA SER A 331 59.12 4.48 19.12
C SER A 331 58.51 5.65 18.35
N GLY A 332 57.45 6.25 18.90
CA GLY A 332 56.74 7.35 18.26
C GLY A 332 56.23 7.03 16.85
N GLY A 333 55.76 5.80 16.62
CA GLY A 333 55.31 5.31 15.31
C GLY A 333 56.42 5.01 14.30
N ARG A 334 57.70 5.00 14.70
CA ARG A 334 58.82 4.61 13.82
C ARG A 334 59.51 3.37 14.33
N CYS A 335 59.88 2.48 13.42
CA CYS A 335 60.72 1.33 13.76
C CYS A 335 62.18 1.79 13.93
N GLY A 336 62.75 1.58 15.13
CA GLY A 336 64.13 1.93 15.46
C GLY A 336 65.07 0.73 15.45
N GLY A 337 66.29 0.92 14.94
CA GLY A 337 67.28 -0.14 14.69
C GLY A 337 67.65 -0.95 15.93
N GLY A 338 67.51 -2.27 15.80
CA GLY A 338 67.80 -3.25 16.84
C GLY A 338 69.30 -3.43 17.09
N ALA A 339 69.62 -4.36 17.98
CA ALA A 339 71.01 -4.68 18.31
C ALA A 339 71.71 -5.36 17.11
N PRO A 340 72.97 -5.01 16.79
CA PRO A 340 73.66 -5.61 15.65
C PRO A 340 73.80 -7.13 15.78
N VAL A 341 73.36 -7.88 14.77
CA VAL A 341 73.54 -9.33 14.66
C VAL A 341 74.33 -9.68 13.41
N CYS A 342 75.37 -10.51 13.56
CA CYS A 342 76.16 -11.01 12.44
C CYS A 342 75.39 -12.10 11.67
N PRO A 343 75.30 -12.06 10.33
CA PRO A 343 74.59 -13.09 9.56
C PRO A 343 75.30 -14.45 9.67
N ALA A 344 74.53 -15.49 10.01
CA ALA A 344 74.99 -16.87 9.88
C ALA A 344 75.19 -17.22 8.40
N ALA A 345 76.34 -17.83 8.07
CA ALA A 345 76.73 -18.19 6.72
C ALA A 345 75.70 -19.09 6.02
N ALA A 346 75.51 -18.89 4.71
CA ALA A 346 74.66 -19.75 3.88
C ALA A 346 75.12 -21.22 3.94
N PRO A 347 74.20 -22.21 3.88
CA PRO A 347 74.57 -23.61 3.87
C PRO A 347 75.42 -23.93 2.63
N VAL A 348 76.53 -24.61 2.86
CA VAL A 348 77.49 -25.07 1.84
C VAL A 348 77.40 -26.58 1.76
N ALA A 349 77.24 -27.11 0.55
CA ALA A 349 77.29 -28.54 0.27
C ALA A 349 78.36 -28.87 -0.77
N VAL A 350 79.23 -29.83 -0.45
CA VAL A 350 80.38 -30.21 -1.29
C VAL A 350 80.35 -31.71 -1.53
N VAL A 351 80.45 -32.11 -2.80
CA VAL A 351 80.68 -33.52 -3.16
C VAL A 351 82.15 -33.84 -2.92
N GLU A 352 82.41 -34.58 -1.83
CA GLU A 352 83.75 -34.89 -1.34
C GLU A 352 84.34 -36.15 -1.94
N ALA A 353 83.54 -37.00 -2.57
CA ALA A 353 84.00 -38.17 -3.31
C ALA A 353 82.93 -38.66 -4.28
N ASP A 354 83.34 -39.16 -5.43
CA ASP A 354 82.53 -39.98 -6.32
C ASP A 354 83.35 -41.07 -7.02
N ALA A 355 82.70 -42.19 -7.33
CA ALA A 355 83.37 -43.29 -8.03
C ALA A 355 82.35 -44.17 -8.73
N SER A 356 82.74 -44.71 -9.89
CA SER A 356 82.01 -45.78 -10.54
C SER A 356 82.68 -47.13 -10.33
N VAL A 357 81.90 -48.20 -10.42
CA VAL A 357 82.37 -49.58 -10.45
C VAL A 357 81.68 -50.32 -11.58
N SER A 358 82.36 -51.29 -12.18
CA SER A 358 81.84 -52.04 -13.33
C SER A 358 82.01 -53.54 -13.12
N SER A 359 80.96 -54.31 -13.38
CA SER A 359 81.01 -55.78 -13.33
C SER A 359 81.91 -56.38 -14.43
N ALA A 360 82.11 -55.66 -15.54
CA ALA A 360 83.04 -56.06 -16.59
C ALA A 360 84.52 -55.85 -16.22
N SER A 361 84.80 -54.99 -15.23
CA SER A 361 86.16 -54.69 -14.77
C SER A 361 86.28 -54.79 -13.25
N PRO A 362 86.20 -56.00 -12.65
CA PRO A 362 85.90 -56.13 -11.22
C PRO A 362 86.93 -55.57 -10.24
N THR A 363 88.17 -55.40 -10.68
CA THR A 363 89.31 -54.96 -9.86
C THR A 363 89.75 -53.54 -10.16
N ILE A 364 89.15 -52.88 -11.15
CA ILE A 364 89.52 -51.50 -11.52
C ILE A 364 88.74 -50.52 -10.65
N ASN A 365 89.46 -49.52 -10.13
CA ASN A 365 88.89 -48.35 -9.48
C ASN A 365 88.71 -47.25 -10.52
N PHE A 366 87.53 -46.63 -10.56
CA PHE A 366 87.22 -45.51 -11.47
C PHE A 366 87.04 -44.18 -10.71
N GLY A 367 87.54 -44.06 -9.48
CA GLY A 367 87.38 -42.86 -8.65
C GLY A 367 88.22 -41.65 -9.07
N THR A 368 88.92 -41.73 -10.20
CA THR A 368 89.60 -40.60 -10.85
C THR A 368 89.06 -40.35 -12.26
N SER A 369 87.98 -41.03 -12.65
CA SER A 369 87.33 -40.84 -13.95
C SER A 369 86.66 -39.48 -13.99
N SER A 370 86.71 -38.78 -15.12
CA SER A 370 85.94 -37.53 -15.31
C SER A 370 84.45 -37.77 -15.54
N VAL A 371 84.02 -39.04 -15.66
CA VAL A 371 82.62 -39.44 -15.81
C VAL A 371 82.22 -40.53 -14.83
N LEU A 372 80.99 -40.44 -14.36
CA LEU A 372 80.29 -41.44 -13.57
C LEU A 372 79.39 -42.25 -14.50
N GLU A 373 79.50 -43.58 -14.47
CA GLU A 373 78.78 -44.47 -15.37
C GLU A 373 77.70 -45.27 -14.64
N LEU A 374 76.52 -45.39 -15.26
CA LEU A 374 75.40 -46.22 -14.82
C LEU A 374 74.88 -47.07 -15.96
N ASP A 375 74.77 -48.36 -15.74
CA ASP A 375 74.37 -49.33 -16.77
C ASP A 375 73.94 -50.63 -16.08
N VAL A 376 73.10 -51.45 -16.71
CA VAL A 376 72.74 -52.79 -16.23
C VAL A 376 73.45 -53.90 -17.02
N SER A 377 74.08 -53.60 -18.17
CA SER A 377 74.77 -54.60 -19.00
C SER A 377 75.98 -54.03 -19.78
N PRO A 378 77.21 -54.16 -19.25
CA PRO A 378 77.57 -54.71 -17.95
C PRO A 378 77.09 -53.79 -16.82
N VAL A 379 76.75 -54.36 -15.67
CA VAL A 379 76.28 -53.56 -14.52
C VAL A 379 77.36 -52.57 -14.09
N LYS A 380 77.03 -51.28 -14.15
CA LYS A 380 77.83 -50.17 -13.65
C LYS A 380 77.03 -49.40 -12.60
N LEU A 381 77.67 -49.14 -11.47
CA LEU A 381 77.09 -48.43 -10.34
C LEU A 381 77.94 -47.23 -10.01
N THR A 382 77.31 -46.16 -9.54
CA THR A 382 77.99 -44.94 -9.13
C THR A 382 77.73 -44.66 -7.65
N PHE A 383 78.74 -44.15 -6.95
CA PHE A 383 78.67 -43.77 -5.55
C PHE A 383 79.06 -42.30 -5.40
N LEU A 384 78.36 -41.56 -4.56
CA LEU A 384 78.69 -40.17 -4.19
C LEU A 384 78.69 -40.00 -2.67
N ARG A 385 79.60 -39.17 -2.17
CA ARG A 385 79.66 -38.72 -0.78
C ARG A 385 79.65 -37.21 -0.74
N VAL A 386 78.72 -36.66 0.02
CA VAL A 386 78.46 -35.23 0.09
C VAL A 386 78.55 -34.77 1.54
N ARG A 387 79.31 -33.70 1.80
CA ARG A 387 79.33 -33.00 3.10
C ARG A 387 78.43 -31.78 3.03
N VAL A 388 77.57 -31.62 4.03
CA VAL A 388 76.71 -30.46 4.24
C VAL A 388 77.16 -29.74 5.51
N SER A 389 77.32 -28.42 5.44
CA SER A 389 77.61 -27.55 6.59
C SER A 389 76.87 -26.22 6.50
N GLY A 390 76.56 -25.56 7.61
CA GLY A 390 75.92 -24.24 7.62
C GLY A 390 74.40 -24.28 7.58
N VAL A 391 73.78 -25.44 7.82
CA VAL A 391 72.32 -25.56 8.05
C VAL A 391 71.97 -25.08 9.46
N ALA A 392 72.88 -25.22 10.44
CA ALA A 392 72.78 -24.61 11.77
C ALA A 392 71.42 -24.82 12.50
N GLY A 393 70.84 -26.01 12.38
CA GLY A 393 69.55 -26.36 13.01
C GLY A 393 68.30 -25.84 12.29
N ARG A 394 68.45 -25.18 11.14
CA ARG A 394 67.33 -24.78 10.27
C ARG A 394 66.70 -26.01 9.62
N GLN A 395 65.38 -26.00 9.48
CA GLN A 395 64.68 -27.06 8.75
C GLN A 395 65.08 -27.03 7.28
N VAL A 396 65.56 -28.15 6.75
CA VAL A 396 65.78 -28.32 5.31
C VAL A 396 64.42 -28.38 4.62
N ALA A 397 64.12 -27.38 3.79
CA ALA A 397 62.88 -27.28 3.02
C ALA A 397 62.96 -28.10 1.72
N SER A 398 64.12 -28.12 1.09
CA SER A 398 64.41 -28.88 -0.14
C SER A 398 65.89 -29.20 -0.22
N ALA A 399 66.23 -30.39 -0.72
CA ALA A 399 67.59 -30.80 -1.07
C ALA A 399 67.60 -31.65 -2.34
N ARG A 400 68.31 -31.19 -3.36
CA ARG A 400 68.36 -31.79 -4.70
C ARG A 400 69.80 -32.01 -5.15
N LEU A 401 70.15 -33.27 -5.46
CA LEU A 401 71.44 -33.62 -6.03
C LEU A 401 71.37 -33.46 -7.55
N ARG A 402 71.99 -32.40 -8.06
CA ARG A 402 72.10 -32.09 -9.48
C ARG A 402 73.29 -32.82 -10.10
N LEU A 403 73.03 -33.65 -11.10
CA LEU A 403 74.03 -34.30 -11.95
C LEU A 403 73.84 -33.84 -13.40
N GLN A 404 74.95 -33.61 -14.12
CA GLN A 404 74.89 -33.24 -15.54
C GLN A 404 75.32 -34.41 -16.41
N VAL A 405 74.49 -34.79 -17.38
CA VAL A 405 74.84 -35.81 -18.38
C VAL A 405 76.06 -35.32 -19.15
N ALA A 406 77.08 -36.16 -19.25
CA ALA A 406 78.33 -35.82 -19.90
C ALA A 406 78.09 -35.45 -21.36
N SER A 407 78.82 -34.44 -21.86
CA SER A 407 78.73 -34.02 -23.27
C SER A 407 79.51 -34.96 -24.22
N LEU A 408 79.93 -36.14 -23.74
CA LEU A 408 80.57 -37.16 -24.56
C LEU A 408 79.51 -37.89 -25.40
N PRO A 409 79.83 -38.31 -26.64
CA PRO A 409 78.91 -39.11 -27.43
C PRO A 409 78.42 -40.36 -26.67
N ASN A 410 77.13 -40.68 -26.85
CA ASN A 410 76.47 -41.84 -26.21
C ASN A 410 76.45 -41.78 -24.68
N SER A 411 76.24 -40.58 -24.11
CA SER A 411 76.06 -40.41 -22.67
C SER A 411 74.60 -40.25 -22.26
N GLN A 412 73.70 -39.97 -23.21
CA GLN A 412 72.25 -39.93 -23.02
C GLN A 412 71.67 -41.33 -22.79
N SER A 413 70.49 -41.41 -22.17
CA SER A 413 69.82 -42.67 -21.90
C SER A 413 68.30 -42.53 -21.80
N VAL A 414 67.57 -43.59 -22.09
CA VAL A 414 66.13 -43.71 -21.77
C VAL A 414 65.82 -43.78 -20.26
N ALA A 415 66.83 -43.97 -19.40
CA ALA A 415 66.69 -43.95 -17.94
C ALA A 415 67.91 -43.29 -17.26
N GLY A 416 67.68 -42.15 -16.61
CA GLY A 416 68.70 -41.38 -15.90
C GLY A 416 69.19 -42.03 -14.60
N GLY A 417 68.45 -42.99 -14.05
CA GLY A 417 68.88 -43.83 -12.93
C GLY A 417 68.01 -43.67 -11.69
N ARG A 418 68.32 -44.49 -10.67
CA ARG A 418 67.66 -44.53 -9.36
C ARG A 418 68.69 -44.22 -8.29
N ILE A 419 68.33 -43.35 -7.34
CA ILE A 419 69.22 -42.96 -6.24
C ILE A 419 68.77 -43.58 -4.91
N HIS A 420 69.73 -44.07 -4.14
CA HIS A 420 69.52 -44.74 -2.86
C HIS A 420 70.41 -44.09 -1.78
N PRO A 421 69.95 -43.96 -0.54
CA PRO A 421 70.84 -43.62 0.56
C PRO A 421 71.69 -44.86 0.91
N MET A 422 72.94 -44.66 1.29
CA MET A 422 73.83 -45.75 1.66
C MET A 422 74.81 -45.37 2.77
N SER A 423 75.55 -46.35 3.28
CA SER A 423 76.65 -46.10 4.22
C SER A 423 77.85 -45.45 3.54
N CYS A 424 78.54 -44.56 4.26
CA CYS A 424 79.75 -43.87 3.79
C CYS A 424 81.05 -44.66 3.98
N SER A 425 80.97 -45.99 4.07
CA SER A 425 82.09 -46.88 4.42
C SER A 425 83.11 -47.12 3.30
N TRP A 426 82.86 -46.59 2.09
CA TRP A 426 83.73 -46.77 0.93
C TRP A 426 84.76 -45.64 0.78
N ASN A 427 85.85 -45.94 0.07
CA ASN A 427 86.91 -44.98 -0.25
C ASN A 427 87.08 -44.87 -1.76
N GLU A 428 86.94 -43.65 -2.27
CA GLU A 428 87.04 -43.27 -3.68
C GLU A 428 88.24 -43.85 -4.41
N ARG A 429 89.40 -43.93 -3.76
CA ARG A 429 90.64 -44.39 -4.39
C ARG A 429 90.79 -45.91 -4.46
N THR A 430 89.90 -46.64 -3.79
CA THR A 430 90.04 -48.10 -3.59
C THR A 430 88.77 -48.90 -3.88
N VAL A 431 87.62 -48.23 -4.02
CA VAL A 431 86.36 -48.91 -4.32
C VAL A 431 86.41 -49.54 -5.72
N SER A 432 86.02 -50.80 -5.81
CA SER A 432 85.99 -51.60 -7.04
C SER A 432 84.71 -52.43 -7.01
N TRP A 433 84.40 -53.13 -8.10
CA TRP A 433 83.22 -54.02 -8.12
C TRP A 433 83.23 -55.05 -6.98
N LYS A 434 84.42 -55.54 -6.59
CA LYS A 434 84.59 -56.52 -5.52
C LYS A 434 84.44 -55.92 -4.12
N THR A 435 84.82 -54.66 -3.95
CA THR A 435 84.86 -53.97 -2.65
C THR A 435 83.70 -52.99 -2.45
N LYS A 436 82.79 -52.88 -3.44
CA LYS A 436 81.63 -51.99 -3.37
C LYS A 436 80.70 -52.38 -2.20
N PRO A 437 80.14 -51.42 -1.47
CA PRO A 437 79.07 -51.69 -0.53
C PRO A 437 77.80 -52.19 -1.24
N ALA A 438 76.94 -52.89 -0.51
CA ALA A 438 75.62 -53.27 -0.99
C ALA A 438 74.68 -52.04 -1.09
N ILE A 439 73.78 -52.06 -2.07
CA ILE A 439 72.74 -51.04 -2.25
C ILE A 439 71.45 -51.59 -1.64
N ASP A 440 71.32 -51.46 -0.32
CA ASP A 440 70.17 -52.00 0.45
C ASP A 440 69.15 -50.92 0.86
N GLY A 441 69.41 -49.66 0.49
CA GLY A 441 68.53 -48.53 0.79
C GLY A 441 67.29 -48.48 -0.10
N ARG A 442 66.19 -47.89 0.39
CA ARG A 442 65.02 -47.59 -0.46
C ARG A 442 65.40 -46.62 -1.57
N VAL A 443 64.72 -46.70 -2.71
CA VAL A 443 64.81 -45.68 -3.77
C VAL A 443 64.28 -44.36 -3.20
N LEU A 444 65.08 -43.28 -3.28
CA LEU A 444 64.63 -41.93 -2.92
C LEU A 444 63.94 -41.25 -4.10
N ASP A 445 64.50 -41.43 -5.29
CA ASP A 445 64.01 -40.82 -6.53
C ASP A 445 64.44 -41.64 -7.75
N THR A 446 63.70 -41.50 -8.85
CA THR A 446 63.96 -42.13 -10.15
C THR A 446 63.87 -41.11 -11.26
N VAL A 447 64.96 -40.91 -11.99
CA VAL A 447 65.01 -40.01 -13.14
C VAL A 447 64.73 -40.80 -14.43
N GLY A 448 63.78 -40.30 -15.22
CA GLY A 448 63.39 -40.86 -16.52
C GLY A 448 64.42 -40.60 -17.63
N MET A 449 63.97 -40.44 -18.88
CA MET A 449 64.86 -40.18 -20.03
C MET A 449 65.71 -38.92 -19.83
N VAL A 450 66.99 -39.00 -20.19
CA VAL A 450 67.95 -37.89 -20.08
C VAL A 450 68.74 -37.69 -21.37
N GLY A 451 68.91 -36.43 -21.78
CA GLY A 451 69.62 -36.02 -22.99
C GLY A 451 71.07 -35.58 -22.74
N LEU A 452 71.86 -35.49 -23.82
CA LEU A 452 73.25 -35.01 -23.76
C LEU A 452 73.35 -33.60 -23.16
N GLY A 453 74.26 -33.41 -22.20
CA GLY A 453 74.49 -32.12 -21.54
C GLY A 453 73.37 -31.68 -20.58
N GLN A 454 72.29 -32.45 -20.44
CA GLN A 454 71.16 -32.11 -19.56
C GLN A 454 71.58 -32.20 -18.09
N ALA A 455 71.24 -31.17 -17.31
CA ALA A 455 71.29 -31.24 -15.86
C ALA A 455 69.98 -31.86 -15.33
N VAL A 456 70.10 -32.84 -14.46
CA VAL A 456 68.96 -33.52 -13.82
C VAL A 456 69.13 -33.48 -12.31
N ASP A 457 68.01 -33.28 -11.63
CA ASP A 457 67.95 -33.19 -10.18
C ASP A 457 67.38 -34.50 -9.63
N PHE A 458 68.10 -35.12 -8.70
CA PHE A 458 67.62 -36.22 -7.88
C PHE A 458 67.13 -35.68 -6.53
N GLU A 459 65.88 -35.95 -6.21
CA GLU A 459 65.24 -35.49 -4.97
C GLU A 459 65.74 -36.29 -3.75
N VAL A 460 66.46 -35.62 -2.84
CA VAL A 460 67.11 -36.25 -1.68
C VAL A 460 66.70 -35.63 -0.33
N THR A 461 65.72 -34.72 -0.31
CA THR A 461 65.24 -34.00 0.88
C THR A 461 64.98 -34.91 2.08
N SER A 462 64.36 -36.07 1.85
CA SER A 462 64.01 -36.99 2.96
C SER A 462 65.22 -37.59 3.70
N THR A 463 66.42 -37.47 3.14
CA THR A 463 67.67 -38.01 3.70
C THR A 463 68.50 -36.93 4.40
N ILE A 464 68.49 -35.68 3.91
CA ILE A 464 69.34 -34.60 4.40
C ILE A 464 68.61 -33.85 5.52
N ARG A 465 69.06 -34.05 6.77
CA ARG A 465 68.39 -33.53 7.98
C ARG A 465 69.13 -32.38 8.66
N GLY A 466 70.30 -32.01 8.15
CA GLY A 466 71.18 -30.99 8.75
C GLY A 466 72.63 -31.17 8.33
N ASP A 467 73.54 -30.54 9.08
CA ASP A 467 74.99 -30.66 8.86
C ASP A 467 75.46 -32.10 9.06
N GLY A 468 76.32 -32.60 8.17
CA GLY A 468 76.77 -33.98 8.18
C GLY A 468 77.32 -34.49 6.86
N VAL A 469 77.66 -35.78 6.82
CA VAL A 469 78.13 -36.48 5.62
C VAL A 469 77.07 -37.47 5.19
N TYR A 470 76.65 -37.39 3.92
CA TYR A 470 75.62 -38.21 3.31
C TYR A 470 76.21 -38.96 2.12
N CYS A 471 75.84 -40.23 1.97
CA CYS A 471 76.30 -41.05 0.84
C CYS A 471 75.13 -41.63 0.06
N PHE A 472 75.32 -41.67 -1.25
CA PHE A 472 74.33 -42.12 -2.21
C PHE A 472 74.93 -43.14 -3.15
N ALA A 473 74.13 -44.14 -3.53
CA ALA A 473 74.40 -45.02 -4.64
C ALA A 473 73.41 -44.74 -5.76
N LEU A 474 73.88 -44.77 -7.00
CA LEU A 474 73.04 -44.74 -8.18
C LEU A 474 73.18 -46.06 -8.94
N GLU A 475 72.03 -46.56 -9.40
CA GLU A 475 71.90 -47.70 -10.30
C GLU A 475 71.01 -47.33 -11.50
N SER A 476 71.16 -48.06 -12.61
CA SER A 476 70.29 -47.90 -13.78
C SER A 476 69.35 -49.11 -13.93
N PRO A 477 68.06 -48.91 -14.23
CA PRO A 477 67.17 -49.98 -14.66
C PRO A 477 67.32 -50.33 -16.15
N SER A 478 68.20 -49.66 -16.89
CA SER A 478 68.34 -49.78 -18.36
C SER A 478 69.73 -50.27 -18.78
N ALA A 479 69.77 -51.00 -19.90
CA ALA A 479 71.02 -51.40 -20.60
C ALA A 479 71.52 -50.33 -21.58
N ASP A 480 70.72 -49.28 -21.81
CA ASP A 480 71.15 -48.05 -22.46
C ASP A 480 71.78 -47.16 -21.37
N GLY A 481 73.08 -47.32 -21.10
CA GLY A 481 73.75 -46.69 -19.98
C GLY A 481 73.87 -45.17 -20.08
N VAL A 482 73.83 -44.48 -18.94
CA VAL A 482 74.05 -43.02 -18.84
C VAL A 482 75.43 -42.72 -18.29
N ARG A 483 76.04 -41.63 -18.78
CA ARG A 483 77.25 -41.06 -18.19
C ARG A 483 76.98 -39.66 -17.65
N TYR A 484 77.25 -39.45 -16.37
CA TYR A 484 77.23 -38.13 -15.73
C TYR A 484 78.67 -37.58 -15.59
N ASN A 485 78.82 -36.27 -15.51
CA ASN A 485 80.10 -35.65 -15.16
C ASN A 485 80.45 -35.98 -13.70
N ALA A 486 81.68 -36.44 -13.47
CA ALA A 486 82.22 -36.69 -12.13
C ALA A 486 82.79 -35.41 -11.51
N ARG A 487 83.23 -35.50 -10.25
CA ARG A 487 83.94 -34.42 -9.55
C ARG A 487 85.22 -34.03 -10.29
N GLU A 488 85.86 -34.95 -11.00
CA GLU A 488 87.07 -34.71 -11.81
C GLU A 488 86.77 -34.03 -13.16
N ALA A 489 85.50 -33.86 -13.53
CA ALA A 489 85.12 -33.15 -14.76
C ALA A 489 85.53 -31.67 -14.71
N ALA A 490 85.80 -31.08 -15.88
CA ALA A 490 86.18 -29.66 -16.00
C ALA A 490 85.01 -28.70 -15.69
N ALA A 491 83.78 -29.08 -16.06
CA ALA A 491 82.55 -28.32 -15.84
C ALA A 491 81.39 -29.28 -15.59
N GLY A 492 80.27 -28.76 -15.06
CA GLY A 492 79.09 -29.57 -14.82
C GLY A 492 79.26 -30.63 -13.72
N LYS A 493 80.19 -30.40 -12.79
CA LYS A 493 80.46 -31.30 -11.66
C LYS A 493 79.18 -31.52 -10.82
N PRO A 494 79.05 -32.64 -10.11
CA PRO A 494 77.95 -32.88 -9.19
C PRO A 494 77.76 -31.75 -8.18
N GLN A 495 76.52 -31.30 -7.98
CA GLN A 495 76.18 -30.24 -7.03
C GLN A 495 75.00 -30.65 -6.17
N LEU A 496 75.04 -30.36 -4.88
CA LEU A 496 73.89 -30.50 -4.00
C LEU A 496 73.34 -29.10 -3.70
N VAL A 497 72.10 -28.84 -4.12
CA VAL A 497 71.39 -27.58 -3.83
C VAL A 497 70.50 -27.80 -2.62
N ILE A 498 70.62 -26.95 -1.61
CA ILE A 498 69.86 -27.03 -0.36
C ILE A 498 69.13 -25.71 -0.12
N GLU A 499 67.82 -25.80 0.11
CA GLU A 499 66.98 -24.70 0.57
C GLU A 499 66.59 -24.96 2.02
N VAL A 500 66.74 -23.95 2.87
CA VAL A 500 66.47 -24.02 4.31
C VAL A 500 65.40 -23.00 4.68
N GLY A 501 64.42 -23.42 5.47
CA GLY A 501 63.37 -22.57 6.01
C GLY A 501 63.94 -21.42 6.86
N GLY A 502 63.20 -20.32 6.93
CA GLY A 502 63.56 -19.16 7.74
C GLY A 502 63.55 -19.45 9.24
N ALA A 503 64.52 -18.86 9.94
CA ALA A 503 64.84 -18.90 11.36
C ALA A 503 65.50 -20.19 11.92
N PRO A 504 66.69 -20.11 12.54
CA PRO A 504 67.21 -21.16 13.41
C PRO A 504 66.34 -21.25 14.67
N LEU A 505 65.95 -22.47 15.05
CA LEU A 505 65.32 -22.73 16.34
C LEU A 505 66.31 -22.35 17.45
N SER A 506 66.04 -21.24 18.15
CA SER A 506 66.76 -20.86 19.34
C SER A 506 66.51 -21.88 20.44
N THR A 507 67.56 -22.59 20.83
CA THR A 507 67.64 -23.36 22.07
C THR A 507 67.50 -22.42 23.26
N THR A 508 66.31 -22.36 23.85
CA THR A 508 66.12 -21.80 25.20
C THR A 508 66.11 -22.95 26.19
N THR A 509 67.20 -23.06 26.95
CA THR A 509 67.28 -23.83 28.19
C THR A 509 66.18 -23.34 29.12
N THR A 510 65.17 -24.16 29.39
CA THR A 510 64.21 -23.87 30.45
C THR A 510 64.08 -25.06 31.38
N THR A 511 64.47 -24.80 32.63
CA THR A 511 64.39 -25.68 33.77
C THR A 511 62.93 -26.08 34.03
N SER A 512 62.76 -27.36 34.31
CA SER A 512 61.59 -28.08 34.82
C SER A 512 60.49 -27.24 35.47
N THR A 513 59.28 -27.25 34.86
CA THR A 513 58.01 -27.43 35.57
C THR A 513 56.92 -27.98 34.64
N THR A 514 56.50 -29.21 34.94
CA THR A 514 55.22 -29.91 34.64
C THR A 514 54.45 -29.58 33.35
N THR A 515 54.60 -30.49 32.38
CA THR A 515 53.89 -30.60 31.10
C THR A 515 52.42 -31.02 31.29
N THR A 516 51.48 -30.26 30.70
CA THR A 516 50.21 -30.82 30.23
C THR A 516 50.24 -30.74 28.71
N THR A 517 50.19 -31.91 28.06
CA THR A 517 50.31 -32.06 26.61
C THR A 517 48.98 -31.72 25.95
N THR A 518 48.93 -30.65 25.14
CA THR A 518 47.83 -30.44 24.19
C THR A 518 48.39 -30.51 22.78
N THR A 519 48.14 -31.65 22.14
CA THR A 519 48.43 -31.91 20.73
C THR A 519 47.46 -31.09 19.87
N THR A 520 47.88 -29.96 19.32
CA THR A 520 47.11 -29.27 18.28
C THR A 520 47.27 -30.03 16.96
N LEU A 521 46.29 -30.88 16.65
CA LEU A 521 46.08 -31.43 15.31
C LEU A 521 45.83 -30.28 14.32
N VAL A 522 46.49 -30.34 13.16
CA VAL A 522 46.17 -29.51 12.00
C VAL A 522 44.70 -29.76 11.63
N ALA A 523 43.87 -28.72 11.68
CA ALA A 523 42.46 -28.83 11.35
C ALA A 523 42.29 -29.30 9.89
N PRO A 524 41.39 -30.26 9.61
CA PRO A 524 41.17 -30.77 8.27
C PRO A 524 40.68 -29.65 7.32
N ALA A 525 41.04 -29.76 6.03
CA ALA A 525 40.53 -28.87 5.00
C ALA A 525 39.00 -29.04 4.88
N PRO A 526 38.23 -27.96 4.65
CA PRO A 526 36.78 -28.05 4.49
C PRO A 526 36.43 -28.78 3.20
N VAL A 527 35.45 -29.69 3.26
CA VAL A 527 35.00 -30.53 2.16
C VAL A 527 33.48 -30.41 2.03
N ALA A 528 33.00 -30.13 0.82
CA ALA A 528 31.58 -30.15 0.47
C ALA A 528 31.33 -31.12 -0.69
N THR A 529 30.40 -32.06 -0.53
CA THR A 529 30.11 -33.11 -1.51
C THR A 529 28.62 -33.23 -1.78
N VAL A 530 28.24 -33.42 -3.04
CA VAL A 530 26.87 -33.76 -3.42
C VAL A 530 26.65 -35.25 -3.14
N GLN A 531 25.78 -35.56 -2.19
CA GLN A 531 25.53 -36.93 -1.74
C GLN A 531 24.44 -37.63 -2.54
N ALA A 532 23.43 -36.89 -2.98
CA ALA A 532 22.31 -37.39 -3.76
C ALA A 532 21.72 -36.30 -4.64
N ASP A 533 21.22 -36.66 -5.81
CA ASP A 533 20.39 -35.82 -6.66
C ASP A 533 19.35 -36.62 -7.46
N THR A 534 18.25 -35.97 -7.82
CA THR A 534 17.18 -36.59 -8.59
C THR A 534 16.25 -35.53 -9.14
N PHE A 535 15.36 -35.91 -10.05
CA PHE A 535 14.20 -35.09 -10.40
C PHE A 535 12.92 -35.90 -10.27
N VAL A 536 11.80 -35.19 -10.19
CA VAL A 536 10.46 -35.76 -10.19
C VAL A 536 9.65 -35.11 -11.28
N GLU A 537 8.68 -35.82 -11.84
CA GLU A 537 7.91 -35.40 -13.00
C GLU A 537 6.41 -35.59 -12.73
N SER A 538 5.59 -34.58 -13.06
CA SER A 538 4.19 -34.54 -12.67
C SER A 538 3.29 -35.54 -13.40
N ASP A 539 3.60 -35.87 -14.65
CA ASP A 539 2.84 -36.81 -15.48
C ASP A 539 3.20 -38.28 -15.20
N LEU A 540 4.37 -38.52 -14.59
CA LEU A 540 4.86 -39.82 -14.14
C LEU A 540 4.99 -39.87 -12.61
N PRO A 541 3.89 -39.70 -11.86
CA PRO A 541 3.98 -39.28 -10.47
C PRO A 541 4.46 -40.35 -9.48
N ALA A 542 4.47 -41.61 -9.90
CA ALA A 542 4.95 -42.74 -9.11
C ALA A 542 6.38 -43.18 -9.49
N ILE A 543 6.94 -42.65 -10.58
CA ILE A 543 8.25 -43.05 -11.07
C ILE A 543 9.36 -42.32 -10.30
N ASN A 544 10.40 -43.07 -9.94
CA ASN A 544 11.63 -42.51 -9.40
C ASN A 544 12.65 -42.35 -10.54
N PHE A 545 13.36 -41.22 -10.54
CA PHE A 545 14.38 -40.91 -11.55
C PHE A 545 15.79 -40.76 -10.97
N GLY A 546 16.04 -41.14 -9.71
CA GLY A 546 17.34 -40.92 -9.04
C GLY A 546 18.51 -41.76 -9.54
N THR A 547 18.33 -42.56 -10.60
CA THR A 547 19.43 -43.22 -11.31
C THR A 547 19.65 -42.65 -12.72
N ARG A 548 18.91 -41.61 -13.10
CA ARG A 548 19.08 -40.96 -14.42
C ARG A 548 20.31 -40.09 -14.39
N ALA A 549 21.04 -40.04 -15.51
CA ALA A 549 22.21 -39.17 -15.68
C ALA A 549 21.86 -37.68 -15.87
N LEU A 550 20.58 -37.32 -15.83
CA LEU A 550 20.06 -35.98 -16.06
C LEU A 550 19.15 -35.57 -14.91
N LEU A 551 19.23 -34.30 -14.55
CA LEU A 551 18.31 -33.56 -13.71
C LEU A 551 17.49 -32.62 -14.61
N SER A 552 16.26 -32.32 -14.21
CA SER A 552 15.35 -31.50 -15.02
C SER A 552 14.53 -30.55 -14.15
N ALA A 553 14.32 -29.34 -14.65
CA ALA A 553 13.41 -28.35 -14.07
C ALA A 553 12.62 -27.65 -15.19
N ASP A 554 11.30 -27.82 -15.18
CA ASP A 554 10.36 -27.44 -16.25
C ASP A 554 8.99 -27.09 -15.65
N ALA A 555 8.35 -26.02 -16.14
CA ALA A 555 7.04 -25.54 -15.68
C ALA A 555 5.86 -25.95 -16.57
N GLY A 556 6.12 -26.75 -17.60
CA GLY A 556 5.16 -27.22 -18.58
C GLY A 556 4.20 -28.29 -18.05
N PRO A 557 3.42 -28.93 -18.93
CA PRO A 557 2.42 -29.93 -18.54
C PRO A 557 3.02 -31.16 -17.85
N ALA A 558 4.24 -31.54 -18.23
CA ALA A 558 5.07 -32.55 -17.56
C ALA A 558 6.10 -31.84 -16.67
N ALA A 559 5.62 -31.08 -15.69
CA ALA A 559 6.46 -30.24 -14.85
C ALA A 559 7.49 -31.11 -14.10
N THR A 560 8.75 -30.72 -14.19
CA THR A 560 9.86 -31.38 -13.48
C THR A 560 10.43 -30.49 -12.39
N ARG A 561 10.88 -31.12 -11.30
CA ARG A 561 11.58 -30.46 -10.21
C ARG A 561 12.78 -31.27 -9.80
N THR A 562 13.92 -30.61 -9.63
CA THR A 562 15.17 -31.25 -9.21
C THR A 562 15.36 -31.12 -7.71
N PHE A 563 15.95 -32.13 -7.07
CA PHE A 563 16.31 -32.14 -5.66
C PHE A 563 17.78 -32.55 -5.51
N VAL A 564 18.52 -31.85 -4.66
CA VAL A 564 19.96 -32.09 -4.42
C VAL A 564 20.24 -32.07 -2.93
N ARG A 565 21.01 -33.04 -2.43
CA ARG A 565 21.48 -33.11 -1.03
C ARG A 565 22.99 -33.02 -0.98
N VAL A 566 23.48 -32.13 -0.14
CA VAL A 566 24.90 -31.80 0.03
C VAL A 566 25.32 -32.08 1.47
N ALA A 567 26.51 -32.66 1.66
CA ALA A 567 27.17 -32.72 2.95
C ALA A 567 28.41 -31.84 2.99
N VAL A 568 28.50 -31.04 4.05
CA VAL A 568 29.61 -30.14 4.35
C VAL A 568 30.29 -30.64 5.64
N SER A 569 31.61 -30.73 5.61
CA SER A 569 32.41 -31.19 6.74
C SER A 569 33.76 -30.50 6.79
N GLY A 570 34.37 -30.43 7.97
CA GLY A 570 35.70 -29.86 8.14
C GLY A 570 35.72 -28.34 8.11
N VAL A 571 34.60 -27.62 8.14
CA VAL A 571 34.57 -26.16 8.31
C VAL A 571 34.98 -25.76 9.73
N GLY A 572 34.51 -26.50 10.74
CA GLY A 572 34.80 -26.20 12.15
C GLY A 572 34.28 -24.82 12.57
N ALA A 573 35.09 -24.06 13.31
CA ALA A 573 34.74 -22.71 13.79
C ALA A 573 34.94 -21.60 12.74
N ARG A 574 35.39 -21.94 11.53
CA ARG A 574 35.65 -20.95 10.47
C ARG A 574 34.33 -20.45 9.89
N ARG A 575 34.29 -19.17 9.50
CA ARG A 575 33.14 -18.63 8.78
C ARG A 575 33.20 -19.03 7.31
N ILE A 576 32.07 -19.45 6.76
CA ILE A 576 31.92 -19.68 5.32
C ILE A 576 31.82 -18.32 4.63
N SER A 577 32.73 -18.05 3.69
CA SER A 577 32.73 -16.80 2.90
C SER A 577 31.97 -16.94 1.59
N SER A 578 31.92 -18.14 1.01
CA SER A 578 31.10 -18.43 -0.18
C SER A 578 30.82 -19.92 -0.29
N ALA A 579 29.59 -20.28 -0.64
CA ALA A 579 29.21 -21.63 -1.02
C ALA A 579 28.36 -21.61 -2.30
N ARG A 580 28.86 -22.25 -3.36
CA ARG A 580 28.19 -22.29 -4.67
C ARG A 580 27.97 -23.73 -5.12
N LEU A 581 26.73 -24.05 -5.51
CA LEU A 581 26.38 -25.30 -6.18
C LEU A 581 26.59 -25.13 -7.68
N ARG A 582 27.65 -25.75 -8.20
CA ARG A 582 27.98 -25.74 -9.61
C ARG A 582 27.29 -26.90 -10.33
N LEU A 583 26.48 -26.57 -11.33
CA LEU A 583 25.85 -27.53 -12.24
C LEU A 583 26.31 -27.27 -13.68
N GLN A 584 26.33 -28.33 -14.50
CA GLN A 584 26.55 -28.19 -15.94
C GLN A 584 25.25 -28.44 -16.69
N VAL A 585 24.83 -27.50 -17.53
CA VAL A 585 23.75 -27.73 -18.49
C VAL A 585 24.16 -28.88 -19.38
N ALA A 586 23.35 -29.93 -19.44
CA ALA A 586 23.72 -31.18 -20.08
C ALA A 586 24.07 -30.97 -21.56
N LYS A 587 25.00 -31.76 -22.07
CA LYS A 587 25.39 -31.73 -23.50
C LYS A 587 24.51 -32.65 -24.34
N VAL A 588 23.19 -32.54 -24.14
CA VAL A 588 22.16 -33.25 -24.89
C VAL A 588 21.25 -32.25 -25.58
N THR A 589 20.63 -32.65 -26.69
CA THR A 589 19.72 -31.79 -27.46
C THR A 589 18.61 -31.24 -26.55
N ASN A 590 18.31 -29.94 -26.66
CA ASN A 590 17.29 -29.24 -25.88
C ASN A 590 17.53 -29.19 -24.36
N ALA A 591 18.80 -29.20 -23.94
CA ALA A 591 19.13 -28.99 -22.52
C ALA A 591 19.18 -27.51 -22.12
N GLN A 592 19.43 -26.62 -23.08
CA GLN A 592 19.42 -25.17 -22.91
C GLN A 592 18.02 -24.64 -22.62
N SER A 593 17.92 -23.49 -21.97
CA SER A 593 16.64 -22.86 -21.63
C SER A 593 16.77 -21.34 -21.53
N VAL A 594 15.67 -20.62 -21.76
CA VAL A 594 15.55 -19.19 -21.42
C VAL A 594 15.59 -18.90 -19.91
N SER A 595 15.45 -19.91 -19.04
CA SER A 595 15.66 -19.81 -17.60
C SER A 595 16.32 -21.07 -17.02
N GLY A 596 17.46 -20.89 -16.35
CA GLY A 596 18.17 -21.97 -15.64
C GLY A 596 17.47 -22.43 -14.35
N GLY A 597 16.33 -21.85 -13.99
CA GLY A 597 15.56 -22.22 -12.80
C GLY A 597 15.96 -21.46 -11.53
N SER A 598 15.19 -21.69 -10.47
CA SER A 598 15.36 -21.10 -9.15
C SER A 598 15.73 -22.16 -8.13
N ILE A 599 16.77 -21.92 -7.33
CA ILE A 599 17.16 -22.84 -6.24
C ILE A 599 16.58 -22.36 -4.91
N HIS A 600 16.07 -23.31 -4.14
CA HIS A 600 15.44 -23.10 -2.83
C HIS A 600 16.07 -24.03 -1.81
N PRO A 601 16.32 -23.61 -0.56
CA PRO A 601 16.59 -24.56 0.50
C PRO A 601 15.30 -25.31 0.84
N ILE A 602 15.42 -26.58 1.21
CA ILE A 602 14.29 -27.37 1.70
C ILE A 602 14.60 -27.93 3.08
N THR A 603 13.64 -27.85 3.99
CA THR A 603 13.83 -28.30 5.38
C THR A 603 13.90 -29.83 5.47
N ASN A 604 13.15 -30.53 4.62
CA ASN A 604 13.11 -31.99 4.63
C ASN A 604 14.29 -32.60 3.85
N CYS A 605 15.36 -32.96 4.57
CA CYS A 605 16.52 -33.65 4.02
C CYS A 605 16.45 -35.19 4.03
N ARG A 606 15.34 -35.77 4.50
CA ARG A 606 15.21 -37.23 4.73
C ARG A 606 14.75 -38.03 3.51
N TRP A 607 14.59 -37.40 2.35
CA TRP A 607 14.21 -38.09 1.13
C TRP A 607 15.30 -39.08 0.68
N ASP A 608 14.91 -40.18 0.06
CA ASP A 608 15.83 -41.16 -0.51
C ASP A 608 15.83 -41.01 -2.03
N GLU A 609 17.01 -40.82 -2.60
CA GLU A 609 17.27 -40.69 -4.04
C GLU A 609 16.66 -41.84 -4.84
N ARG A 610 16.62 -43.04 -4.26
CA ARG A 610 16.16 -44.26 -4.94
C ARG A 610 14.64 -44.47 -4.86
N THR A 611 13.94 -43.69 -4.04
CA THR A 611 12.49 -43.92 -3.80
C THR A 611 11.64 -42.67 -3.96
N VAL A 612 12.22 -41.47 -3.99
CA VAL A 612 11.45 -40.25 -4.15
C VAL A 612 10.80 -40.18 -5.54
N SER A 613 9.52 -39.83 -5.58
CA SER A 613 8.74 -39.64 -6.79
C SER A 613 7.95 -38.35 -6.65
N TRP A 614 7.18 -37.96 -7.67
CA TRP A 614 6.32 -36.78 -7.55
C TRP A 614 5.42 -36.87 -6.33
N ASN A 615 4.79 -38.02 -6.08
CA ASN A 615 3.88 -38.20 -4.95
C ASN A 615 4.54 -38.11 -3.58
N THR A 616 5.84 -38.41 -3.48
CA THR A 616 6.58 -38.46 -2.20
C THR A 616 7.62 -37.35 -2.08
N ARG A 617 7.66 -36.42 -3.03
CA ARG A 617 8.66 -35.35 -3.10
C ARG A 617 8.62 -34.45 -1.85
N PRO A 618 9.78 -33.96 -1.38
CA PRO A 618 9.82 -32.88 -0.41
C PRO A 618 9.04 -31.65 -0.89
N VAL A 619 8.42 -30.95 0.05
CA VAL A 619 7.84 -29.63 -0.20
C VAL A 619 8.98 -28.63 -0.38
N ILE A 620 8.82 -27.72 -1.33
CA ILE A 620 9.71 -26.55 -1.48
C ILE A 620 9.19 -25.48 -0.52
N ASP A 621 9.80 -25.37 0.65
CA ASP A 621 9.36 -24.54 1.77
C ASP A 621 10.27 -23.34 2.08
N GLY A 622 11.46 -23.28 1.47
CA GLY A 622 12.37 -22.16 1.57
C GLY A 622 12.23 -21.12 0.43
N PRO A 623 12.70 -19.87 0.66
CA PRO A 623 12.73 -18.83 -0.37
C PRO A 623 13.73 -19.16 -1.47
N ALA A 624 13.57 -18.58 -2.66
CA ALA A 624 14.58 -18.69 -3.71
C ALA A 624 15.88 -18.01 -3.23
N LEU A 625 17.01 -18.73 -3.26
CA LEU A 625 18.34 -18.19 -2.94
C LEU A 625 18.99 -17.55 -4.17
N ALA A 626 18.75 -18.14 -5.33
CA ALA A 626 19.24 -17.66 -6.62
C ALA A 626 18.31 -18.13 -7.75
N THR A 627 18.08 -17.27 -8.73
CA THR A 627 17.38 -17.58 -9.97
C THR A 627 18.29 -17.29 -11.14
N LEU A 628 18.49 -18.29 -12.00
CA LEU A 628 19.32 -18.14 -13.20
C LEU A 628 18.47 -17.70 -14.40
N GLY A 629 19.02 -16.76 -15.16
CA GLY A 629 18.48 -16.36 -16.47
C GLY A 629 18.73 -17.43 -17.55
N ALA A 630 18.80 -17.02 -18.81
CA ALA A 630 19.01 -17.93 -19.93
C ALA A 630 20.35 -18.67 -19.82
N VAL A 631 20.33 -19.98 -20.10
CA VAL A 631 21.49 -20.87 -20.01
C VAL A 631 21.68 -21.65 -21.31
N ALA A 632 22.93 -21.83 -21.72
CA ALA A 632 23.30 -22.50 -22.95
C ALA A 632 23.77 -23.95 -22.71
N GLN A 633 23.64 -24.78 -23.74
CA GLN A 633 24.07 -26.18 -23.70
C GLN A 633 25.56 -26.30 -23.33
N GLY A 634 25.89 -27.16 -22.35
CA GLY A 634 27.26 -27.37 -21.87
C GLY A 634 27.81 -26.28 -20.94
N GLN A 635 27.06 -25.20 -20.69
CA GLN A 635 27.45 -24.12 -19.78
C GLN A 635 27.57 -24.62 -18.35
N LEU A 636 28.62 -24.21 -17.65
CA LEU A 636 28.71 -24.33 -16.20
C LEU A 636 28.01 -23.13 -15.56
N VAL A 637 27.12 -23.40 -14.63
CA VAL A 637 26.38 -22.38 -13.88
C VAL A 637 26.56 -22.62 -12.39
N ASP A 638 26.61 -21.52 -11.64
CA ASP A 638 26.76 -21.54 -10.20
C ASP A 638 25.50 -20.96 -9.56
N PHE A 639 24.82 -21.76 -8.74
CA PHE A 639 23.80 -21.29 -7.82
C PHE A 639 24.45 -20.85 -6.52
N ASP A 640 24.29 -19.58 -6.13
CA ASP A 640 24.75 -19.11 -4.82
C ASP A 640 23.82 -19.64 -3.73
N VAL A 641 24.37 -20.48 -2.86
CA VAL A 641 23.67 -21.08 -1.72
C VAL A 641 24.33 -20.69 -0.40
N THR A 642 25.18 -19.66 -0.41
CA THR A 642 25.97 -19.22 0.75
C THR A 642 25.08 -18.95 1.96
N ALA A 643 23.94 -18.30 1.76
CA ALA A 643 23.01 -17.95 2.83
C ALA A 643 22.35 -19.16 3.51
N ALA A 644 22.34 -20.34 2.86
CA ALA A 644 21.72 -21.55 3.39
C ALA A 644 22.70 -22.49 4.11
N ILE A 645 24.01 -22.28 3.99
CA ILE A 645 25.03 -23.17 4.57
C ILE A 645 25.71 -22.47 5.75
N SER A 646 25.40 -22.92 6.96
CA SER A 646 25.86 -22.30 8.22
C SER A 646 27.12 -22.93 8.83
N GLY A 647 27.60 -24.06 8.29
CA GLY A 647 28.74 -24.82 8.84
C GLY A 647 28.71 -26.29 8.43
N ASP A 648 29.34 -27.15 9.23
CA ASP A 648 29.31 -28.61 9.03
C ASP A 648 27.88 -29.15 9.19
N GLY A 649 27.43 -29.98 8.24
CA GLY A 649 26.05 -30.47 8.22
C GLY A 649 25.59 -31.00 6.87
N VAL A 650 24.32 -31.39 6.81
CA VAL A 650 23.64 -31.84 5.59
C VAL A 650 22.60 -30.80 5.21
N TYR A 651 22.65 -30.36 3.95
CA TYR A 651 21.79 -29.32 3.40
C TYR A 651 21.09 -29.85 2.16
N CYS A 652 19.84 -29.46 1.95
CA CYS A 652 19.06 -29.93 0.81
C CYS A 652 18.44 -28.76 0.08
N PHE A 653 18.37 -28.92 -1.23
CA PHE A 653 17.90 -27.91 -2.14
C PHE A 653 16.91 -28.52 -3.13
N ALA A 654 15.99 -27.68 -3.57
CA ALA A 654 15.14 -27.97 -4.72
C ALA A 654 15.40 -26.92 -5.80
N ILE A 655 15.34 -27.33 -7.06
CA ILE A 655 15.36 -26.44 -8.21
C ILE A 655 14.03 -26.62 -8.94
N ASP A 656 13.28 -25.54 -9.05
CA ASP A 656 12.12 -25.45 -9.93
C ASP A 656 12.39 -24.47 -11.07
N ASN A 657 11.44 -24.38 -11.99
CA ASN A 657 11.50 -23.45 -13.10
C ASN A 657 10.12 -22.81 -13.27
N ALA A 658 10.10 -21.53 -13.66
CA ALA A 658 8.89 -20.83 -14.06
C ALA A 658 8.67 -20.87 -15.59
N SER A 659 9.70 -21.27 -16.35
CA SER A 659 9.65 -21.42 -17.80
C SER A 659 9.12 -22.79 -18.22
N VAL A 660 8.30 -22.81 -19.27
CA VAL A 660 7.86 -24.05 -19.97
C VAL A 660 8.90 -24.57 -20.96
N ASP A 661 9.95 -23.78 -21.23
CA ASP A 661 11.17 -24.22 -21.92
C ASP A 661 12.12 -24.72 -20.83
N GLY A 662 12.03 -25.98 -20.44
CA GLY A 662 12.77 -26.56 -19.32
C GLY A 662 14.27 -26.68 -19.54
N VAL A 663 15.00 -26.75 -18.43
CA VAL A 663 16.45 -26.93 -18.43
C VAL A 663 16.81 -28.35 -18.02
N SER A 664 17.85 -28.91 -18.62
CA SER A 664 18.44 -30.19 -18.20
C SER A 664 19.88 -30.01 -17.72
N TYR A 665 20.18 -30.47 -16.52
CA TYR A 665 21.52 -30.49 -15.93
C TYR A 665 22.06 -31.91 -15.86
N ASN A 666 23.38 -32.09 -15.84
CA ASN A 666 23.99 -33.38 -15.55
C ASN A 666 23.76 -33.75 -14.08
N SER A 667 23.38 -35.00 -13.81
CA SER A 667 23.26 -35.54 -12.44
C SER A 667 24.59 -36.11 -11.94
N ARG A 668 24.62 -36.60 -10.70
CA ARG A 668 25.76 -37.30 -10.11
C ARG A 668 26.08 -38.63 -10.83
N GLU A 669 25.10 -39.24 -11.50
CA GLU A 669 25.21 -40.45 -12.30
C GLU A 669 25.78 -40.18 -13.70
N ALA A 670 25.94 -38.91 -14.10
CA ALA A 670 26.54 -38.54 -15.37
C ALA A 670 28.03 -38.97 -15.46
N SER A 671 28.52 -39.30 -16.65
CA SER A 671 29.91 -39.70 -16.86
C SER A 671 30.91 -38.53 -16.72
N ALA A 672 30.47 -37.30 -16.97
CA ALA A 672 31.25 -36.06 -16.84
C ALA A 672 30.34 -34.89 -16.47
N GLY A 673 30.94 -33.79 -15.98
CA GLY A 673 30.18 -32.56 -15.67
C GLY A 673 29.22 -32.70 -14.50
N ARG A 674 29.54 -33.59 -13.55
CA ARG A 674 28.71 -33.88 -12.38
C ARG A 674 28.57 -32.64 -11.48
N PRO A 675 27.48 -32.54 -10.70
CA PRO A 675 27.30 -31.49 -9.71
C PRO A 675 28.47 -31.41 -8.74
N ALA A 676 28.93 -30.19 -8.44
CA ALA A 676 30.03 -29.94 -7.53
C ALA A 676 29.70 -28.79 -6.57
N MET A 677 30.15 -28.91 -5.33
CA MET A 677 30.06 -27.82 -4.35
C MET A 677 31.40 -27.12 -4.22
N ILE A 678 31.39 -25.81 -4.38
CA ILE A 678 32.57 -24.96 -4.23
C ILE A 678 32.41 -24.18 -2.94
N LEU A 679 33.26 -24.49 -1.96
CA LEU A 679 33.21 -23.91 -0.62
C LEU A 679 34.48 -23.10 -0.35
N THR A 680 34.29 -21.86 0.09
CA THR A 680 35.37 -20.98 0.56
C THR A 680 35.10 -20.63 2.02
N VAL A 681 36.12 -20.75 2.86
CA VAL A 681 36.07 -20.38 4.28
C VAL A 681 37.09 -19.28 4.54
N ALA A 682 36.78 -18.38 5.47
CA ALA A 682 37.74 -17.40 5.96
C ALA A 682 38.89 -18.13 6.70
N PRO A 683 40.14 -17.64 6.58
CA PRO A 683 41.31 -18.21 7.25
C PRO A 683 41.18 -18.26 8.77
#